data_AF-A0A932UA34-F1
#
_entry.id   AF-A0A932UA34-F1
#
_cell.length_a   1.000
_cell.length_b   1.000
_cell.length_c   1.000
_cell.angle_alpha   90.00
_cell.angle_beta   90.00
_cell.angle_gamma   90.00
#
_symmetry.space_group_name_H-M   'P 1'
#
loop_
_entity.id
_entity.type
_entity.pdbx_description
1 polymer ?
#
loop_
_entity_poly.entity_id
_entity_poly.type
_entity_poly.pdbx_seq_one_letter_code
_entity_poly.pdbx_strand_id
1 'polypeptide(L)'
;MTNTNQPLRSPRSGLWRRWQEIRLIGQDPVLGLGLLLVGVFVFLFIAWPLLRVIWQGFFDPVTGTFDTRYFNQYFDPYYQRYNFFVLRNTLAMGFFTALGGTALGFVFAYTVVRCNIPWPRFVHVLTLLPTISPPFAIAIASILLFGRAGLVTKRILGIDFAQGVNDIYGVDGLVFVQIITFFSVAYLIIRAMLERLDPAMEEAALSLGASKFHIFRTVTLPLLIPGLAGSFLLLFVESLADLGNPLLLGGNTTVLSTEIFLAVNGQYDQQKGAALSLVLLIPTLSVFLLQRYVVSRRSYVAVTGKPSGGQLLVKEPLIRWTFITITFLTLLLVMALYISILIGSFTTLWGINYTPDLSHYATAFTRGMNAILSTTFLSAIATPIAGLVGMIVAYMVVRKSFSGKETLDFVSNLGGAVPGTILGIGYIVAFINAPMVVVGLVYALLAAYLAGNAAKGWPGRVAIIAVGTVLGYGLNWLPFYLRLDENGWRWLLVGGFLLLAILAWRLAQPGRGRNAALVLLGMALLLAIYNLSPLIVDPMTRWGRTLPGLIWPRVLGKTAGAIRVFTQPTMAILGFTYLVAAVYALAQVKERWRPLVAGGILIVCASLVFFGSPLALVGTPYIVIAAYAVRSLPASVRAGVAALQQIDPSIEEASTNLGADAGYTFRRVTLPLILPAFIAGLIFAFARHMTSLSAIIFLTTAEWPILTVWILSEVEQGGMSTAAAYSVILIAIVLAAIGLLYLLLGRAFASQTDVDLSIG
;
A
#
# COMPACT_ATOMS: atom_id res chain seq x y z
N MET A 1 -0.77 21.83 -27.33
CA MET A 1 -1.01 23.23 -27.72
C MET A 1 -1.36 24.03 -26.47
N THR A 2 -0.43 24.83 -25.96
CA THR A 2 -0.59 25.69 -24.79
C THR A 2 -1.19 27.02 -25.21
N ASN A 3 -2.42 27.29 -24.75
CA ASN A 3 -3.12 28.53 -25.04
C ASN A 3 -2.58 29.64 -24.11
N THR A 4 -1.60 30.41 -24.58
CA THR A 4 -0.88 31.47 -23.84
C THR A 4 -1.57 32.83 -23.94
N ASN A 5 -2.88 32.91 -23.66
CA ASN A 5 -3.57 34.18 -23.49
C ASN A 5 -4.66 34.05 -22.41
N GLN A 6 -4.27 34.13 -21.14
CA GLN A 6 -5.18 34.53 -20.07
C GLN A 6 -4.59 35.75 -19.37
N PRO A 7 -5.36 36.84 -19.17
CA PRO A 7 -4.87 38.03 -18.52
C PRO A 7 -4.52 37.72 -17.06
N LEU A 8 -3.49 38.38 -16.53
CA LEU A 8 -3.09 38.34 -15.12
C LEU A 8 -4.30 38.71 -14.24
N ARG A 9 -4.87 37.71 -13.55
CA ARG A 9 -6.10 37.86 -12.72
C ARG A 9 -5.76 37.93 -11.23
N SER A 10 -6.46 38.81 -10.52
CA SER A 10 -6.24 39.17 -9.12
C SER A 10 -6.22 37.97 -8.13
N PRO A 11 -5.48 38.04 -7.00
CA PRO A 11 -5.34 36.93 -6.05
C PRO A 11 -6.65 36.55 -5.32
N ARG A 12 -7.60 37.50 -5.18
CA ARG A 12 -8.84 37.30 -4.42
C ARG A 12 -9.87 36.40 -5.12
N SER A 13 -9.73 36.13 -6.42
CA SER A 13 -10.63 35.23 -7.17
C SER A 13 -10.25 33.75 -7.13
N GLY A 14 -9.07 33.40 -6.59
CA GLY A 14 -8.58 32.02 -6.59
C GLY A 14 -9.39 31.10 -5.66
N LEU A 15 -9.44 31.43 -4.37
CA LEU A 15 -10.10 30.58 -3.36
C LEU A 15 -11.60 30.42 -3.59
N TRP A 16 -12.29 31.50 -3.98
CA TRP A 16 -13.74 31.45 -4.25
C TRP A 16 -14.06 30.59 -5.48
N ARG A 17 -13.25 30.67 -6.54
CA ARG A 17 -13.36 29.80 -7.72
C ARG A 17 -13.08 28.34 -7.37
N ARG A 18 -12.02 28.07 -6.60
CA ARG A 18 -11.69 26.73 -6.10
C ARG A 18 -12.85 26.13 -5.30
N TRP A 19 -13.50 26.94 -4.47
CA TRP A 19 -14.67 26.54 -3.69
C TRP A 19 -15.89 26.30 -4.59
N GLN A 20 -16.11 27.11 -5.62
CA GLN A 20 -17.16 26.89 -6.63
C GLN A 20 -16.95 25.61 -7.44
N GLU A 21 -15.72 25.28 -7.84
CA GLU A 21 -15.38 24.04 -8.56
C GLU A 21 -15.63 22.79 -7.70
N ILE A 22 -15.18 22.79 -6.44
CA ILE A 22 -15.47 21.71 -5.48
C ILE A 22 -16.98 21.61 -5.23
N ARG A 23 -17.67 22.75 -5.14
CA ARG A 23 -19.13 22.80 -4.96
C ARG A 23 -19.87 22.22 -6.16
N LEU A 24 -19.38 22.40 -7.40
CA LEU A 24 -19.96 21.83 -8.62
C LEU A 24 -19.81 20.30 -8.65
N ILE A 25 -18.66 19.75 -8.24
CA ILE A 25 -18.49 18.29 -8.08
C ILE A 25 -19.40 17.76 -6.96
N GLY A 26 -19.53 18.50 -5.88
CA GLY A 26 -20.43 18.18 -4.76
C GLY A 26 -21.92 18.30 -5.08
N GLN A 27 -22.31 18.74 -6.29
CA GLN A 27 -23.70 18.65 -6.73
C GLN A 27 -24.11 17.22 -7.07
N ASP A 28 -23.15 16.38 -7.48
CA ASP A 28 -23.35 14.94 -7.59
C ASP A 28 -23.06 14.30 -6.22
N PRO A 29 -24.07 13.73 -5.54
CA PRO A 29 -23.92 13.21 -4.19
C PRO A 29 -23.00 11.98 -4.11
N VAL A 30 -22.80 11.26 -5.21
CA VAL A 30 -21.91 10.08 -5.26
C VAL A 30 -20.46 10.53 -5.43
N LEU A 31 -20.21 11.46 -6.35
CA LEU A 31 -18.85 11.99 -6.56
C LEU A 31 -18.36 12.84 -5.39
N GLY A 32 -19.24 13.67 -4.81
CA GLY A 32 -18.93 14.45 -3.62
C GLY A 32 -18.56 13.57 -2.42
N LEU A 33 -19.30 12.48 -2.20
CA LEU A 33 -19.01 11.51 -1.14
C LEU A 33 -17.73 10.73 -1.43
N GLY A 34 -17.50 10.30 -2.68
CA GLY A 34 -16.27 9.62 -3.09
C GLY A 34 -15.02 10.47 -2.85
N LEU A 35 -15.06 11.75 -3.26
CA LEU A 35 -13.98 12.70 -2.99
C LEU A 35 -13.73 12.87 -1.49
N LEU A 36 -14.80 13.01 -0.70
CA LEU A 36 -14.69 13.19 0.73
C LEU A 36 -14.06 11.98 1.42
N LEU A 37 -14.52 10.77 1.08
CA LEU A 37 -13.99 9.52 1.63
C LEU A 37 -12.51 9.34 1.30
N VAL A 38 -12.15 9.53 0.04
CA VAL A 38 -10.76 9.46 -0.41
C VAL A 38 -9.92 10.55 0.26
N GLY A 39 -10.41 11.78 0.32
CA GLY A 39 -9.73 12.89 0.99
C GLY A 39 -9.48 12.60 2.47
N VAL A 40 -10.48 12.06 3.18
CA VAL A 40 -10.34 11.62 4.58
C VAL A 40 -9.34 10.48 4.70
N PHE A 41 -9.39 9.47 3.83
CA PHE A 41 -8.46 8.34 3.85
C PHE A 41 -7.01 8.80 3.63
N VAL A 42 -6.78 9.58 2.57
CA VAL A 42 -5.46 10.12 2.22
C VAL A 42 -4.94 11.05 3.31
N PHE A 43 -5.82 11.88 3.89
CA PHE A 43 -5.44 12.73 5.01
C PHE A 43 -5.08 11.91 6.25
N LEU A 44 -5.96 11.01 6.71
CA LEU A 44 -5.78 10.25 7.95
C LEU A 44 -4.62 9.27 7.89
N PHE A 45 -4.43 8.56 6.78
CA PHE A 45 -3.48 7.45 6.72
C PHE A 45 -2.20 7.76 5.94
N ILE A 46 -2.12 8.91 5.25
CA ILE A 46 -0.89 9.34 4.57
C ILE A 46 -0.40 10.67 5.14
N ALA A 47 -1.16 11.75 4.99
CA ALA A 47 -0.69 13.08 5.37
C ALA A 47 -0.47 13.20 6.90
N TRP A 48 -1.43 12.75 7.69
CA TRP A 48 -1.41 12.90 9.15
C TRP A 48 -0.25 12.12 9.82
N PRO A 49 0.02 10.84 9.50
CA PRO A 49 1.20 10.13 10.00
C PRO A 49 2.51 10.85 9.66
N LEU A 50 2.65 11.37 8.45
CA LEU A 50 3.86 12.10 8.04
C LEU A 50 4.01 13.42 8.80
N LEU A 51 2.94 14.19 8.94
CA LEU A 51 2.92 15.41 9.75
C LEU A 51 3.28 15.12 11.22
N ARG A 52 2.83 13.98 11.74
CA ARG A 52 3.11 13.54 13.10
C ARG A 52 4.56 13.09 13.30
N VAL A 53 5.18 12.43 12.34
CA VAL A 53 6.63 12.16 12.36
C VAL A 53 7.41 13.46 12.31
N ILE A 54 7.02 14.40 11.43
CA ILE A 54 7.65 15.72 11.36
C ILE A 54 7.57 16.42 12.71
N TRP A 55 6.37 16.47 13.31
CA TRP A 55 6.17 17.08 14.62
C TRP A 55 7.03 16.40 15.70
N GLN A 56 6.92 15.08 15.87
CA GLN A 56 7.64 14.39 16.93
C GLN A 56 9.15 14.35 16.73
N GLY A 57 9.66 14.61 15.51
CA GLY A 57 11.10 14.79 15.31
C GLY A 57 11.68 16.02 16.01
N PHE A 58 10.86 17.06 16.24
CA PHE A 58 11.29 18.34 16.84
C PHE A 58 10.73 18.59 18.24
N PHE A 59 9.78 17.78 18.70
CA PHE A 59 9.10 17.99 19.98
C PHE A 59 9.16 16.73 20.84
N ASP A 60 9.58 16.88 22.08
CA ASP A 60 9.61 15.79 23.05
C ASP A 60 8.18 15.32 23.38
N PRO A 61 7.89 14.01 23.33
CA PRO A 61 6.53 13.49 23.49
C PRO A 61 5.96 13.62 24.92
N VAL A 62 6.82 13.77 25.93
CA VAL A 62 6.41 13.84 27.34
C VAL A 62 6.24 15.29 27.77
N THR A 63 7.22 16.14 27.46
CA THR A 63 7.27 17.53 27.91
C THR A 63 6.63 18.50 26.91
N GLY A 64 6.52 18.12 25.63
CA GLY A 64 6.06 19.00 24.55
C GLY A 64 7.05 20.13 24.21
N THR A 65 8.25 20.10 24.76
CA THR A 65 9.28 21.11 24.51
C THR A 65 9.89 20.94 23.14
N PHE A 66 10.26 22.06 22.51
CA PHE A 66 11.01 22.03 21.26
C PHE A 66 12.44 21.56 21.55
N ASP A 67 12.84 20.46 20.92
CA ASP A 67 14.10 19.79 21.15
C ASP A 67 14.70 19.30 19.82
N THR A 68 15.90 19.79 19.51
CA THR A 68 16.65 19.44 18.29
C THR A 68 17.85 18.54 18.58
N ARG A 69 17.93 17.90 19.76
CA ARG A 69 19.10 17.11 20.19
C ARG A 69 19.60 16.13 19.12
N TYR A 70 18.69 15.41 18.46
CA TYR A 70 19.05 14.41 17.46
C TYR A 70 19.58 14.99 16.15
N PHE A 71 19.17 16.20 15.78
CA PHE A 71 19.75 16.89 14.64
C PHE A 71 21.12 17.49 14.99
N ASN A 72 21.26 18.02 16.21
CA ASN A 72 22.52 18.58 16.68
C ASN A 72 23.62 17.52 16.79
N GLN A 73 23.27 16.24 17.02
CA GLN A 73 24.21 15.12 16.98
C GLN A 73 24.90 14.92 15.63
N TYR A 74 24.39 15.48 14.52
CA TYR A 74 25.12 15.48 13.25
C TYR A 74 26.28 16.47 13.23
N PHE A 75 26.30 17.43 14.15
CA PHE A 75 27.35 18.46 14.26
C PHE A 75 28.22 18.29 15.51
N ASP A 76 27.83 17.40 16.42
CA ASP A 76 28.61 17.05 17.62
C ASP A 76 29.76 16.10 17.25
N PRO A 77 31.04 16.45 17.53
CA PRO A 77 32.20 15.61 17.22
C PRO A 77 32.11 14.17 17.73
N TYR A 78 31.40 13.92 18.83
CA TYR A 78 31.23 12.58 19.40
C TYR A 78 30.32 11.70 18.54
N TYR A 79 29.17 12.23 18.09
CA TYR A 79 28.15 11.47 17.34
C TYR A 79 28.30 11.59 15.83
N GLN A 80 28.88 12.68 15.34
CA GLN A 80 28.96 13.05 13.92
C GLN A 80 29.54 11.92 13.07
N ARG A 81 30.65 11.31 13.49
CA ARG A 81 31.29 10.22 12.72
C ARG A 81 30.35 9.06 12.49
N TYR A 82 29.62 8.64 13.53
CA TYR A 82 28.69 7.53 13.44
C TYR A 82 27.46 7.88 12.58
N ASN A 83 26.84 9.05 12.83
CA ASN A 83 25.65 9.48 12.12
C ASN A 83 25.90 9.65 10.60
N PHE A 84 27.02 10.26 10.21
CA PHE A 84 27.40 10.35 8.80
C PHE A 84 27.84 9.00 8.22
N PHE A 85 28.40 8.09 9.01
CA PHE A 85 28.68 6.73 8.56
C PHE A 85 27.39 6.01 8.16
N VAL A 86 26.36 6.05 9.01
CA VAL A 86 25.05 5.45 8.73
C VAL A 86 24.38 6.10 7.52
N LEU A 87 24.40 7.44 7.43
CA LEU A 87 23.85 8.17 6.28
C LEU A 87 24.59 7.81 4.98
N ARG A 88 25.92 7.78 4.99
CA ARG A 88 26.73 7.43 3.82
C ARG A 88 26.46 6.00 3.37
N ASN A 89 26.41 5.03 4.29
CA ASN A 89 26.12 3.65 3.95
C ASN A 89 24.72 3.51 3.33
N THR A 90 23.75 4.26 3.86
CA THR A 90 22.39 4.30 3.33
C THR A 90 22.34 4.83 1.90
N LEU A 91 23.03 5.95 1.63
CA LEU A 91 23.08 6.54 0.30
C LEU A 91 23.90 5.69 -0.69
N ALA A 92 25.01 5.11 -0.25
CA ALA A 92 25.83 4.22 -1.07
C ALA A 92 25.06 2.95 -1.45
N MET A 93 24.40 2.30 -0.47
CA MET A 93 23.50 1.18 -0.69
C MET A 93 22.43 1.54 -1.73
N GLY A 94 21.70 2.64 -1.52
CA GLY A 94 20.68 3.12 -2.45
C GLY A 94 21.20 3.31 -3.87
N PHE A 95 22.34 3.97 -4.00
CA PHE A 95 22.95 4.30 -5.30
C PHE A 95 23.40 3.05 -6.06
N PHE A 96 24.15 2.15 -5.41
CA PHE A 96 24.68 0.95 -6.07
C PHE A 96 23.58 -0.08 -6.37
N THR A 97 22.59 -0.23 -5.48
CA THR A 97 21.40 -1.04 -5.76
C THR A 97 20.62 -0.50 -6.96
N ALA A 98 20.39 0.81 -7.02
CA ALA A 98 19.70 1.44 -8.14
C ALA A 98 20.45 1.28 -9.46
N LEU A 99 21.77 1.49 -9.43
CA LEU A 99 22.62 1.36 -10.60
C LEU A 99 22.65 -0.09 -11.10
N GLY A 100 22.95 -1.04 -10.22
CA GLY A 100 23.06 -2.46 -10.55
C GLY A 100 21.73 -3.07 -10.97
N GLY A 101 20.63 -2.76 -10.26
CA GLY A 101 19.30 -3.25 -10.60
C GLY A 101 18.77 -2.66 -11.90
N THR A 102 19.05 -1.39 -12.21
CA THR A 102 18.69 -0.79 -13.50
C THR A 102 19.50 -1.36 -14.64
N ALA A 103 20.81 -1.57 -14.44
CA ALA A 103 21.68 -2.19 -15.44
C ALA A 103 21.24 -3.63 -15.74
N LEU A 104 20.99 -4.43 -14.71
CA LEU A 104 20.52 -5.81 -14.86
C LEU A 104 19.11 -5.86 -15.47
N GLY A 105 18.20 -4.99 -15.05
CA GLY A 105 16.88 -4.84 -15.65
C GLY A 105 16.94 -4.47 -17.13
N PHE A 106 17.86 -3.58 -17.52
CA PHE A 106 18.12 -3.26 -18.93
C PHE A 106 18.63 -4.46 -19.71
N VAL A 107 19.58 -5.24 -19.16
CA VAL A 107 20.08 -6.46 -19.81
C VAL A 107 18.91 -7.41 -20.09
N PHE A 108 18.08 -7.71 -19.09
CA PHE A 108 16.93 -8.60 -19.28
C PHE A 108 15.92 -8.06 -20.29
N ALA A 109 15.58 -6.77 -20.21
CA ALA A 109 14.63 -6.15 -21.12
C ALA A 109 15.14 -6.15 -22.56
N TYR A 110 16.41 -5.81 -22.76
CA TYR A 110 17.07 -5.84 -24.07
C TYR A 110 17.13 -7.27 -24.62
N THR A 111 17.49 -8.25 -23.80
CA THR A 111 17.54 -9.67 -24.21
C THR A 111 16.17 -10.18 -24.68
N VAL A 112 15.11 -9.91 -23.92
CA VAL A 112 13.75 -10.39 -24.26
C VAL A 112 13.21 -9.71 -25.52
N VAL A 113 13.44 -8.41 -25.69
CA VAL A 113 12.85 -7.64 -26.81
C VAL A 113 13.69 -7.68 -28.08
N ARG A 114 15.03 -7.71 -27.97
CA ARG A 114 15.93 -7.49 -29.12
C ARG A 114 16.79 -8.70 -29.50
N CYS A 115 16.99 -9.68 -28.61
CA CYS A 115 17.94 -10.77 -28.83
C CYS A 115 17.32 -12.10 -29.29
N ASN A 116 16.01 -12.19 -29.52
CA ASN A 116 15.31 -13.45 -29.87
C ASN A 116 15.77 -14.62 -28.98
N ILE A 117 15.55 -14.45 -27.68
CA ILE A 117 15.94 -15.41 -26.64
C ILE A 117 15.05 -16.67 -26.69
N PRO A 118 15.60 -17.88 -26.48
CA PRO A 118 14.78 -19.07 -26.30
C PRO A 118 13.88 -18.98 -25.05
N TRP A 119 12.68 -19.55 -25.14
CA TRP A 119 11.69 -19.60 -24.06
C TRP A 119 11.38 -18.24 -23.40
N PRO A 120 11.01 -17.19 -24.18
CA PRO A 120 10.84 -15.82 -23.65
C PRO A 120 9.78 -15.73 -22.54
N ARG A 121 8.72 -16.55 -22.60
CA ARG A 121 7.70 -16.65 -21.54
C ARG A 121 8.27 -17.18 -20.23
N PHE A 122 9.13 -18.20 -20.31
CA PHE A 122 9.77 -18.78 -19.13
C PHE A 122 10.75 -17.79 -18.49
N VAL A 123 11.57 -17.12 -19.32
CA VAL A 123 12.47 -16.04 -18.89
C VAL A 123 11.68 -14.94 -18.18
N HIS A 124 10.57 -14.50 -18.77
CA HIS A 124 9.71 -13.49 -18.18
C HIS A 124 9.19 -13.90 -16.79
N VAL A 125 8.59 -15.09 -16.66
CA VAL A 125 8.04 -15.59 -15.39
C VAL A 125 9.12 -15.69 -14.31
N LEU A 126 10.28 -16.27 -14.63
CA LEU A 126 11.38 -16.37 -13.65
C LEU A 126 11.94 -15.01 -13.24
N THR A 127 11.93 -14.03 -14.14
CA THR A 127 12.37 -12.66 -13.84
C THR A 127 11.45 -11.97 -12.85
N LEU A 128 10.16 -12.32 -12.81
CA LEU A 128 9.20 -11.72 -11.88
C LEU A 128 9.18 -12.39 -10.50
N LEU A 129 9.81 -13.54 -10.35
CA LEU A 129 9.81 -14.32 -9.10
C LEU A 129 10.31 -13.51 -7.89
N PRO A 130 11.40 -12.71 -7.98
CA PRO A 130 11.84 -11.80 -6.93
C PRO A 130 10.77 -10.83 -6.41
N THR A 131 9.94 -10.30 -7.31
CA THR A 131 8.87 -9.35 -6.95
C THR A 131 7.75 -9.99 -6.14
N ILE A 132 7.52 -11.30 -6.35
CA ILE A 132 6.42 -12.05 -5.75
C ILE A 132 6.83 -12.63 -4.40
N SER A 133 8.13 -12.88 -4.21
CA SER A 133 8.69 -13.44 -2.99
C SER A 133 8.92 -12.37 -1.90
N PRO A 134 8.92 -12.75 -0.61
CA PRO A 134 9.25 -11.82 0.45
C PRO A 134 10.74 -11.44 0.34
N PRO A 135 11.14 -10.18 0.63
CA PRO A 135 12.53 -9.74 0.50
C PRO A 135 13.53 -10.67 1.22
N PHE A 136 13.15 -11.15 2.40
CA PHE A 136 13.94 -12.07 3.22
C PHE A 136 14.23 -13.41 2.55
N ALA A 137 13.39 -13.88 1.63
CA ALA A 137 13.64 -15.13 0.92
C ALA A 137 15.01 -15.07 0.24
N ILE A 138 15.29 -13.99 -0.47
CA ILE A 138 16.54 -13.81 -1.22
C ILE A 138 17.70 -13.58 -0.25
N ALA A 139 17.51 -12.82 0.83
CA ALA A 139 18.54 -12.65 1.86
C ALA A 139 18.91 -13.98 2.55
N ILE A 140 17.91 -14.75 3.01
CA ILE A 140 18.10 -16.07 3.62
C ILE A 140 18.79 -17.01 2.63
N ALA A 141 18.30 -17.10 1.39
CA ALA A 141 18.93 -17.90 0.34
C ALA A 141 20.41 -17.55 0.14
N SER A 142 20.70 -16.25 0.11
CA SER A 142 22.05 -15.75 -0.07
C SER A 142 22.93 -16.10 1.13
N ILE A 143 22.41 -16.07 2.36
CA ILE A 143 23.12 -16.55 3.55
C ILE A 143 23.34 -18.07 3.49
N LEU A 144 22.34 -18.84 3.08
CA LEU A 144 22.43 -20.30 2.95
C LEU A 144 23.50 -20.69 1.90
N LEU A 145 23.60 -19.97 0.78
CA LEU A 145 24.60 -20.29 -0.25
C LEU A 145 25.97 -19.66 0.03
N PHE A 146 26.01 -18.36 0.31
CA PHE A 146 27.24 -17.55 0.29
C PHE A 146 27.65 -17.01 1.67
N GLY A 147 26.89 -17.27 2.74
CA GLY A 147 27.27 -16.91 4.10
C GLY A 147 28.55 -17.62 4.58
N ARG A 148 29.04 -17.24 5.77
CA ARG A 148 30.26 -17.83 6.38
C ARG A 148 30.22 -19.36 6.49
N ALA A 149 29.04 -19.93 6.74
CA ALA A 149 28.80 -21.38 6.79
C ALA A 149 27.98 -21.87 5.58
N GLY A 150 27.94 -21.07 4.51
CA GLY A 150 27.11 -21.34 3.33
C GLY A 150 27.62 -22.54 2.52
N LEU A 151 26.72 -23.14 1.76
CA LEU A 151 27.00 -24.31 0.93
C LEU A 151 28.09 -24.00 -0.12
N VAL A 152 28.00 -22.87 -0.80
CA VAL A 152 28.98 -22.49 -1.83
C VAL A 152 30.29 -22.07 -1.18
N THR A 153 30.24 -21.15 -0.22
CA THR A 153 31.42 -20.59 0.43
C THR A 153 32.26 -21.67 1.12
N LYS A 154 31.66 -22.43 2.04
CA LYS A 154 32.41 -23.31 2.94
C LYS A 154 32.57 -24.73 2.42
N ARG A 155 31.54 -25.30 1.77
CA ARG A 155 31.57 -26.69 1.30
C ARG A 155 32.13 -26.84 -0.11
N ILE A 156 31.74 -25.96 -1.05
CA ILE A 156 32.17 -26.07 -2.45
C ILE A 156 33.53 -25.40 -2.65
N LEU A 157 33.69 -24.16 -2.19
CA LEU A 157 34.91 -23.38 -2.42
C LEU A 157 35.95 -23.51 -1.29
N GLY A 158 35.55 -23.99 -0.10
CA GLY A 158 36.46 -24.12 1.05
C GLY A 158 37.00 -22.80 1.57
N ILE A 159 36.27 -21.70 1.38
CA ILE A 159 36.68 -20.35 1.78
C ILE A 159 36.35 -20.16 3.26
N ASP A 160 37.39 -19.92 4.07
CA ASP A 160 37.24 -19.45 5.45
C ASP A 160 37.54 -17.95 5.51
N PHE A 161 36.54 -17.17 5.92
CA PHE A 161 36.70 -15.74 6.09
C PHE A 161 37.43 -15.44 7.40
N ALA A 162 38.63 -14.85 7.30
CA ALA A 162 39.32 -14.29 8.46
C ALA A 162 38.55 -13.07 9.01
N GLN A 163 38.77 -12.76 10.29
CA GLN A 163 38.12 -11.61 10.94
C GLN A 163 38.44 -10.30 10.20
N GLY A 164 37.41 -9.60 9.74
CA GLY A 164 37.55 -8.33 8.99
C GLY A 164 37.63 -8.49 7.47
N VAL A 165 37.66 -9.72 6.94
CA VAL A 165 37.50 -9.96 5.49
C VAL A 165 36.02 -9.77 5.13
N ASN A 166 35.81 -9.13 3.98
CA ASN A 166 34.46 -8.88 3.47
C ASN A 166 33.79 -10.19 3.06
N ASP A 167 32.67 -10.49 3.72
CA ASP A 167 31.80 -11.62 3.41
C ASP A 167 30.44 -11.10 2.90
N ILE A 168 29.40 -11.94 2.92
CA ILE A 168 28.07 -11.50 2.49
C ILE A 168 27.41 -10.50 3.46
N TYR A 169 27.93 -10.35 4.67
CA TYR A 169 27.40 -9.44 5.67
C TYR A 169 28.10 -8.08 5.56
N GLY A 170 27.33 -7.07 5.20
CA GLY A 170 27.82 -5.71 4.96
C GLY A 170 27.05 -5.04 3.83
N VAL A 171 27.50 -3.83 3.47
CA VAL A 171 26.88 -3.04 2.38
C VAL A 171 26.97 -3.78 1.04
N ASP A 172 28.06 -4.50 0.78
CA ASP A 172 28.29 -5.14 -0.53
C ASP A 172 27.34 -6.33 -0.76
N GLY A 173 27.20 -7.21 0.24
CA GLY A 173 26.22 -8.29 0.18
C GLY A 173 24.78 -7.80 0.20
N LEU A 174 24.51 -6.69 0.90
CA LEU A 174 23.21 -6.03 0.91
C LEU A 174 22.85 -5.49 -0.48
N VAL A 175 23.77 -4.78 -1.15
CA VAL A 175 23.61 -4.31 -2.52
C VAL A 175 23.40 -5.49 -3.47
N PHE A 176 24.18 -6.56 -3.34
CA PHE A 176 24.01 -7.77 -4.15
C PHE A 176 22.59 -8.34 -4.03
N VAL A 177 22.09 -8.56 -2.81
CA VAL A 177 20.76 -9.11 -2.57
C VAL A 177 19.65 -8.18 -3.07
N GLN A 178 19.79 -6.88 -2.85
CA GLN A 178 18.80 -5.91 -3.31
C GLN A 178 18.78 -5.77 -4.84
N ILE A 179 19.92 -5.89 -5.54
CA ILE A 179 19.95 -5.93 -7.00
C ILE A 179 19.08 -7.09 -7.50
N ILE A 180 19.26 -8.29 -6.95
CA ILE A 180 18.46 -9.48 -7.33
C ILE A 180 16.99 -9.31 -6.94
N THR A 181 16.70 -8.62 -5.84
CA THR A 181 15.32 -8.38 -5.39
C THR A 181 14.59 -7.38 -6.28
N PHE A 182 15.25 -6.31 -6.72
CA PHE A 182 14.58 -5.16 -7.35
C PHE A 182 14.80 -5.03 -8.87
N PHE A 183 15.72 -5.76 -9.50
CA PHE A 183 15.97 -5.62 -10.95
C PHE A 183 14.73 -5.96 -11.80
N SER A 184 13.85 -6.83 -11.31
CA SER A 184 12.60 -7.23 -11.96
C SER A 184 11.65 -6.04 -12.21
N VAL A 185 11.64 -5.07 -11.28
CA VAL A 185 10.86 -3.83 -11.40
C VAL A 185 11.43 -2.95 -12.52
N ALA A 186 12.76 -2.82 -12.60
CA ALA A 186 13.41 -2.09 -13.68
C ALA A 186 13.19 -2.79 -15.03
N TYR A 187 13.25 -4.13 -15.06
CA TYR A 187 12.96 -4.94 -16.25
C TYR A 187 11.57 -4.65 -16.82
N LEU A 188 10.52 -4.63 -16.01
CA LEU A 188 9.15 -4.35 -16.46
C LEU A 188 9.04 -2.96 -17.12
N ILE A 189 9.60 -1.93 -16.49
CA ILE A 189 9.56 -0.56 -16.99
C ILE A 189 10.33 -0.43 -18.32
N ILE A 190 11.55 -0.97 -18.36
CA ILE A 190 12.43 -0.82 -19.53
C ILE A 190 11.92 -1.67 -20.69
N ARG A 191 11.40 -2.87 -20.43
CA ARG A 191 10.77 -3.73 -21.43
C ARG A 191 9.58 -3.03 -22.06
N ALA A 192 8.66 -2.51 -21.24
CA ALA A 192 7.48 -1.80 -21.73
C ALA A 192 7.85 -0.57 -22.58
N MET A 193 8.95 0.12 -22.25
CA MET A 193 9.48 1.21 -23.07
C MET A 193 10.07 0.70 -24.39
N LEU A 194 10.90 -0.34 -24.36
CA LEU A 194 11.52 -0.93 -25.54
C LEU A 194 10.49 -1.46 -26.55
N GLU A 195 9.42 -2.10 -26.07
CA GLU A 195 8.33 -2.62 -26.91
C GLU A 195 7.51 -1.51 -27.57
N ARG A 196 7.54 -0.28 -27.03
CA ARG A 196 6.82 0.89 -27.55
C ARG A 196 7.65 1.77 -28.49
N LEU A 197 8.96 1.54 -28.58
CA LEU A 197 9.81 2.30 -29.51
C LEU A 197 9.51 1.87 -30.95
N ASP A 198 9.18 2.84 -31.81
CA ASP A 198 8.96 2.60 -33.23
C ASP A 198 10.29 2.21 -33.92
N PRO A 199 10.38 1.01 -34.52
CA PRO A 199 11.54 0.58 -35.28
C PRO A 199 11.92 1.54 -36.42
N ALA A 200 10.98 2.32 -36.95
CA ALA A 200 11.19 3.20 -38.11
C ALA A 200 12.34 4.20 -37.92
N MET A 201 12.56 4.70 -36.69
CA MET A 201 13.68 5.62 -36.42
C MET A 201 15.04 4.91 -36.53
N GLU A 202 15.12 3.66 -36.09
CA GLU A 202 16.33 2.84 -36.19
C GLU A 202 16.56 2.36 -37.63
N GLU A 203 15.50 2.01 -38.37
CA GLU A 203 15.55 1.65 -39.80
C GLU A 203 15.98 2.82 -40.68
N ALA A 204 15.48 4.03 -40.40
CA ALA A 204 15.91 5.24 -41.08
C ALA A 204 17.40 5.51 -40.84
N ALA A 205 17.87 5.38 -39.59
CA ALA A 205 19.28 5.54 -39.27
C ALA A 205 20.17 4.47 -39.94
N LEU A 206 19.71 3.21 -40.00
CA LEU A 206 20.39 2.14 -40.76
C LEU A 206 20.47 2.45 -42.25
N SER A 207 19.39 2.97 -42.84
CA SER A 207 19.32 3.35 -44.25
C SER A 207 20.29 4.50 -44.60
N LEU A 208 20.57 5.38 -43.62
CA LEU A 208 21.58 6.44 -43.72
C LEU A 208 23.02 5.94 -43.47
N GLY A 209 23.23 4.62 -43.30
CA GLY A 209 24.55 4.03 -43.10
C GLY A 209 25.08 4.10 -41.65
N ALA A 210 24.24 4.44 -40.67
CA ALA A 210 24.67 4.49 -39.28
C ALA A 210 24.99 3.07 -38.75
N SER A 211 26.10 2.95 -38.00
CA SER A 211 26.46 1.69 -37.33
C SER A 211 25.52 1.42 -36.15
N LYS A 212 25.34 0.15 -35.76
CA LYS A 212 24.43 -0.22 -34.66
C LYS A 212 24.77 0.41 -33.32
N PHE A 213 26.06 0.54 -33.00
CA PHE A 213 26.48 1.25 -31.78
C PHE A 213 26.18 2.75 -31.87
N HIS A 214 26.34 3.35 -33.06
CA HIS A 214 25.95 4.74 -33.29
C HIS A 214 24.44 4.91 -33.10
N ILE A 215 23.61 4.04 -33.70
CA ILE A 215 22.15 4.04 -33.54
C ILE A 215 21.77 3.84 -32.08
N PHE A 216 22.38 2.87 -31.40
CA PHE A 216 22.12 2.64 -29.98
C PHE A 216 22.44 3.89 -29.16
N ARG A 217 23.59 4.53 -29.36
CA ARG A 217 24.01 5.70 -28.56
C ARG A 217 23.23 6.97 -28.89
N THR A 218 22.78 7.16 -30.14
CA THR A 218 22.20 8.42 -30.62
C THR A 218 20.69 8.39 -30.79
N VAL A 219 20.09 7.22 -31.00
CA VAL A 219 18.66 7.03 -31.19
C VAL A 219 18.07 6.25 -30.02
N THR A 220 18.46 4.98 -29.85
CA THR A 220 17.82 4.08 -28.88
C THR A 220 18.03 4.52 -27.44
N LEU A 221 19.27 4.75 -27.00
CA LEU A 221 19.61 5.11 -25.63
C LEU A 221 18.98 6.45 -25.22
N PRO A 222 19.06 7.55 -26.00
CA PRO A 222 18.40 8.80 -25.65
C PRO A 222 16.88 8.69 -25.49
N LEU A 223 16.23 7.85 -26.29
CA LEU A 223 14.81 7.54 -26.16
C LEU A 223 14.50 6.68 -24.92
N LEU A 224 15.44 5.84 -24.48
CA LEU A 224 15.33 5.03 -23.27
C LEU A 224 15.73 5.76 -21.98
N ILE A 225 16.52 6.83 -22.04
CA ILE A 225 17.01 7.57 -20.86
C ILE A 225 15.89 7.93 -19.87
N PRO A 226 14.70 8.43 -20.29
CA PRO A 226 13.62 8.73 -19.34
C PRO A 226 13.14 7.48 -18.58
N GLY A 227 13.06 6.33 -19.27
CA GLY A 227 12.71 5.04 -18.66
C GLY A 227 13.80 4.53 -17.72
N LEU A 228 15.06 4.60 -18.15
CA LEU A 228 16.23 4.20 -17.35
C LEU A 228 16.38 5.06 -16.09
N ALA A 229 16.27 6.38 -16.23
CA ALA A 229 16.29 7.31 -15.10
C ALA A 229 15.09 7.09 -14.17
N GLY A 230 13.90 6.84 -14.74
CA GLY A 230 12.71 6.48 -13.97
C GLY A 230 12.89 5.21 -13.14
N SER A 231 13.45 4.15 -13.72
CA SER A 231 13.79 2.89 -13.04
C SER A 231 14.87 3.10 -11.98
N PHE A 232 15.94 3.83 -12.30
CA PHE A 232 17.02 4.12 -11.34
C PHE A 232 16.50 4.83 -10.10
N LEU A 233 15.74 5.92 -10.29
CA LEU A 233 15.21 6.70 -9.17
C LEU A 233 14.19 5.88 -8.35
N LEU A 234 13.39 5.03 -9.00
CA LEU A 234 12.47 4.12 -8.31
C LEU A 234 13.21 3.08 -7.46
N LEU A 235 14.22 2.41 -8.02
CA LEU A 235 15.02 1.42 -7.30
C LEU A 235 15.82 2.04 -6.14
N PHE A 236 16.28 3.29 -6.31
CA PHE A 236 16.93 4.05 -5.24
C PHE A 236 15.98 4.23 -4.04
N VAL A 237 14.73 4.64 -4.30
CA VAL A 237 13.70 4.79 -3.27
C VAL A 237 13.35 3.45 -2.62
N GLU A 238 13.16 2.37 -3.41
CA GLU A 238 12.85 1.04 -2.87
C GLU A 238 14.01 0.49 -2.01
N SER A 239 15.26 0.75 -2.38
CA SER A 239 16.44 0.40 -1.58
C SER A 239 16.49 1.14 -0.25
N LEU A 240 16.25 2.47 -0.24
CA LEU A 240 16.17 3.26 0.99
C LEU A 240 14.99 2.86 1.89
N ALA A 241 13.92 2.35 1.29
CA ALA A 241 12.72 1.89 1.99
C ALA A 241 12.82 0.46 2.54
N ASP A 242 13.87 -0.27 2.15
CA ASP A 242 14.09 -1.63 2.60
C ASP A 242 14.62 -1.65 4.04
N LEU A 243 13.92 -2.41 4.87
CA LEU A 243 14.34 -2.72 6.23
C LEU A 243 14.76 -4.19 6.34
N GLY A 244 14.20 -5.06 5.50
CA GLY A 244 14.30 -6.49 5.69
C GLY A 244 15.70 -7.02 5.43
N ASN A 245 16.23 -6.75 4.24
CA ASN A 245 17.58 -7.20 3.89
C ASN A 245 18.65 -6.56 4.80
N PRO A 246 18.59 -5.25 5.13
CA PRO A 246 19.53 -4.65 6.06
C PRO A 246 19.54 -5.27 7.46
N LEU A 247 18.39 -5.67 8.02
CA LEU A 247 18.35 -6.32 9.34
C LEU A 247 19.05 -7.69 9.33
N LEU A 248 18.99 -8.42 8.23
CA LEU A 248 19.61 -9.74 8.12
C LEU A 248 21.09 -9.69 7.70
N LEU A 249 21.43 -8.81 6.78
CA LEU A 249 22.72 -8.79 6.10
C LEU A 249 23.60 -7.60 6.51
N GLY A 250 23.12 -6.69 7.36
CA GLY A 250 23.88 -5.50 7.76
C GLY A 250 25.21 -5.84 8.43
N GLY A 251 25.29 -6.95 9.18
CA GLY A 251 26.50 -7.33 9.91
C GLY A 251 26.94 -6.22 10.86
N ASN A 252 28.18 -5.72 10.69
CA ASN A 252 28.69 -4.58 11.44
C ASN A 252 28.36 -3.21 10.80
N THR A 253 27.65 -3.20 9.67
CA THR A 253 27.26 -1.98 8.98
C THR A 253 25.80 -1.67 9.25
N THR A 254 25.54 -0.42 9.64
CA THR A 254 24.19 0.06 9.90
C THR A 254 23.77 1.09 8.86
N VAL A 255 22.49 1.05 8.50
CA VAL A 255 21.82 2.00 7.60
C VAL A 255 20.66 2.66 8.35
N LEU A 256 20.14 3.77 7.83
CA LEU A 256 19.12 4.55 8.51
C LEU A 256 17.86 3.73 8.80
N SER A 257 17.45 2.83 7.91
CA SER A 257 16.26 2.00 8.13
C SER A 257 16.41 1.11 9.38
N THR A 258 17.58 0.47 9.57
CA THR A 258 17.85 -0.37 10.74
C THR A 258 18.07 0.47 12.00
N GLU A 259 18.75 1.62 11.90
CA GLU A 259 18.88 2.54 13.05
C GLU A 259 17.53 3.08 13.53
N ILE A 260 16.62 3.41 12.60
CA ILE A 260 15.25 3.83 12.92
C ILE A 260 14.53 2.70 13.68
N PHE A 261 14.68 1.45 13.22
CA PHE A 261 14.10 0.29 13.90
C PHE A 261 14.68 0.09 15.31
N LEU A 262 16.00 0.13 15.45
CA LEU A 262 16.70 -0.05 16.73
C LEU A 262 16.38 1.08 17.73
N ALA A 263 16.24 2.32 17.25
CA ALA A 263 15.83 3.45 18.09
C ALA A 263 14.46 3.22 18.74
N VAL A 264 13.50 2.69 17.98
CA VAL A 264 12.12 2.50 18.48
C VAL A 264 11.96 1.18 19.24
N ASN A 265 12.44 0.06 18.69
CA ASN A 265 12.22 -1.26 19.31
C ASN A 265 13.30 -1.66 20.31
N GLY A 266 14.54 -1.20 20.11
CA GLY A 266 15.66 -1.50 21.01
C GLY A 266 15.79 -0.48 22.14
N GLN A 267 15.74 0.82 21.80
CA GLN A 267 15.97 1.92 22.74
C GLN A 267 14.68 2.54 23.29
N TYR A 268 13.51 2.19 22.74
CA TYR A 268 12.21 2.76 23.08
C TYR A 268 12.14 4.30 22.97
N ASP A 269 13.02 4.90 22.16
CA ASP A 269 13.04 6.34 21.93
C ASP A 269 12.35 6.68 20.60
N GLN A 270 11.07 7.00 20.73
CA GLN A 270 10.22 7.36 19.60
C GLN A 270 10.62 8.69 18.94
N GLN A 271 11.17 9.64 19.71
CA GLN A 271 11.62 10.93 19.19
C GLN A 271 12.87 10.74 18.32
N LYS A 272 13.82 9.88 18.76
CA LYS A 272 14.99 9.48 17.97
C LYS A 272 14.56 8.84 16.65
N GLY A 273 13.63 7.89 16.72
CA GLY A 273 13.06 7.23 15.53
C GLY A 273 12.41 8.21 14.57
N ALA A 274 11.66 9.19 15.08
CA ALA A 274 11.04 10.24 14.27
C ALA A 274 12.08 11.19 13.65
N ALA A 275 13.10 11.61 14.40
CA ALA A 275 14.16 12.48 13.88
C ALA A 275 14.99 11.79 12.78
N LEU A 276 15.39 10.53 12.98
CA LEU A 276 16.09 9.73 11.96
C LEU A 276 15.21 9.47 10.73
N SER A 277 13.90 9.28 10.93
CA SER A 277 12.93 9.18 9.84
C SER A 277 12.91 10.44 8.97
N LEU A 278 13.06 11.63 9.56
CA LEU A 278 13.15 12.88 8.80
C LEU A 278 14.47 12.99 8.02
N VAL A 279 15.58 12.52 8.59
CA VAL A 279 16.85 12.44 7.88
C VAL A 279 16.75 11.53 6.66
N LEU A 280 16.06 10.38 6.77
CA LEU A 280 15.81 9.47 5.64
C LEU A 280 14.78 10.02 4.64
N LEU A 281 13.81 10.81 5.11
CA LEU A 281 12.77 11.41 4.26
C LEU A 281 13.35 12.40 3.24
N ILE A 282 14.36 13.19 3.64
CA ILE A 282 14.97 14.23 2.78
C ILE A 282 15.51 13.66 1.46
N PRO A 283 16.46 12.69 1.44
CA PRO A 283 16.99 12.14 0.20
C PRO A 283 15.91 11.41 -0.59
N THR A 284 15.00 10.71 0.08
CA THR A 284 13.94 9.95 -0.58
C THR A 284 12.94 10.86 -1.30
N LEU A 285 12.47 11.93 -0.63
CA LEU A 285 11.56 12.91 -1.21
C LEU A 285 12.25 13.73 -2.30
N SER A 286 13.53 14.07 -2.12
CA SER A 286 14.31 14.79 -3.14
C SER A 286 14.41 13.99 -4.44
N VAL A 287 14.71 12.68 -4.33
CA VAL A 287 14.77 11.77 -5.49
C VAL A 287 13.39 11.57 -6.10
N PHE A 288 12.34 11.41 -5.30
CA PHE A 288 10.97 11.29 -5.80
C PHE A 288 10.52 12.56 -6.56
N LEU A 289 10.81 13.75 -6.03
CA LEU A 289 10.50 15.01 -6.68
C LEU A 289 11.31 15.18 -7.97
N LEU A 290 12.60 14.79 -7.97
CA LEU A 290 13.44 14.78 -9.16
C LEU A 290 12.89 13.82 -10.23
N GLN A 291 12.49 12.61 -9.82
CA GLN A 291 11.85 11.62 -10.69
C GLN A 291 10.59 12.19 -11.32
N ARG A 292 9.71 12.78 -10.51
CA ARG A 292 8.48 13.42 -10.98
C ARG A 292 8.79 14.55 -11.97
N TYR A 293 9.79 15.38 -11.70
CA TYR A 293 10.16 16.51 -12.56
C TYR A 293 10.76 16.07 -13.90
N VAL A 294 11.71 15.11 -13.89
CA VAL A 294 12.41 14.64 -15.09
C VAL A 294 11.49 13.82 -15.99
N VAL A 295 10.70 12.90 -15.42
CA VAL A 295 9.81 12.00 -16.17
C VAL A 295 8.60 12.74 -16.73
N SER A 296 8.04 13.72 -16.03
CA SER A 296 6.87 14.48 -16.51
C SER A 296 7.16 15.40 -17.70
N ARG A 297 8.41 15.86 -17.87
CA ARG A 297 8.79 16.79 -18.95
C ARG A 297 9.32 16.12 -20.22
N ARG A 298 9.67 14.83 -20.17
CA ARG A 298 10.20 14.09 -21.31
C ARG A 298 9.22 13.02 -21.79
N SER A 299 8.02 13.45 -22.16
CA SER A 299 7.21 12.73 -23.15
C SER A 299 7.89 12.97 -24.50
N TYR A 300 8.95 12.22 -24.81
CA TYR A 300 9.25 11.98 -26.22
C TYR A 300 8.06 11.22 -26.73
N VAL A 301 7.31 11.88 -27.61
CA VAL A 301 6.10 11.36 -28.24
C VAL A 301 6.43 9.97 -28.78
N ALA A 302 6.03 8.93 -28.04
CA ALA A 302 5.74 7.65 -28.68
C ALA A 302 4.68 8.01 -29.71
N VAL A 303 5.03 7.91 -30.99
CA VAL A 303 4.12 8.16 -32.10
C VAL A 303 2.80 7.51 -31.72
N THR A 304 1.72 8.29 -31.68
CA THR A 304 0.41 7.93 -31.11
C THR A 304 -0.36 6.91 -31.95
N GLY A 305 0.34 5.96 -32.56
CA GLY A 305 -0.20 4.85 -33.32
C GLY A 305 0.41 3.52 -32.86
N LYS A 306 -0.28 2.41 -33.11
CA LYS A 306 0.31 1.07 -32.96
C LYS A 306 1.59 1.01 -33.83
N PRO A 307 2.73 0.53 -33.30
CA PRO A 307 3.95 0.41 -34.10
C PRO A 307 3.65 -0.35 -35.39
N SER A 308 3.92 0.27 -36.54
CA SER A 308 3.57 -0.28 -37.85
C SER A 308 4.62 -1.27 -38.40
N GLY A 309 5.74 -1.45 -37.70
CA GLY A 309 6.84 -2.34 -38.08
C GLY A 309 7.12 -3.46 -37.07
N GLY A 310 7.72 -4.56 -37.55
CA GLY A 310 8.22 -5.64 -36.68
C GLY A 310 9.42 -5.18 -35.84
N GLN A 311 9.65 -5.81 -34.68
CA GLN A 311 10.77 -5.44 -33.80
C GLN A 311 12.13 -5.65 -34.50
N LEU A 312 13.02 -4.66 -34.42
CA LEU A 312 14.35 -4.74 -35.02
C LEU A 312 15.26 -5.61 -34.15
N LEU A 313 15.52 -6.84 -34.61
CA LEU A 313 16.31 -7.84 -33.90
C LEU A 313 17.82 -7.67 -34.12
N VAL A 314 18.60 -7.95 -33.08
CA VAL A 314 20.07 -8.00 -33.15
C VAL A 314 20.50 -9.28 -33.86
N LYS A 315 21.11 -9.14 -35.03
CA LYS A 315 21.62 -10.25 -35.84
C LYS A 315 23.04 -10.69 -35.46
N GLU A 316 23.85 -9.80 -34.87
CA GLU A 316 25.24 -10.10 -34.50
C GLU A 316 25.28 -11.18 -33.41
N PRO A 317 25.96 -12.32 -33.66
CA PRO A 317 25.96 -13.43 -32.71
C PRO A 317 26.67 -13.07 -31.40
N LEU A 318 27.76 -12.30 -31.43
CA LEU A 318 28.53 -11.96 -30.23
C LEU A 318 27.70 -11.13 -29.24
N ILE A 319 27.07 -10.05 -29.70
CA ILE A 319 26.24 -9.17 -28.85
C ILE A 319 25.04 -9.96 -28.34
N ARG A 320 24.33 -10.63 -29.25
CA ARG A 320 23.13 -11.42 -28.93
C ARG A 320 23.43 -12.47 -27.86
N TRP A 321 24.44 -13.31 -28.06
CA TRP A 321 24.78 -14.38 -27.13
C TRP A 321 25.39 -13.87 -25.83
N THR A 322 26.09 -12.73 -25.82
CA THR A 322 26.57 -12.12 -24.58
C THR A 322 25.40 -11.76 -23.66
N PHE A 323 24.40 -11.06 -24.19
CA PHE A 323 23.19 -10.69 -23.44
C PHE A 323 22.40 -11.91 -22.98
N ILE A 324 22.21 -12.90 -23.87
CA ILE A 324 21.54 -14.16 -23.55
C ILE A 324 22.27 -14.93 -22.44
N THR A 325 23.60 -15.04 -22.51
CA THR A 325 24.41 -15.74 -21.51
C THR A 325 24.34 -15.05 -20.15
N ILE A 326 24.45 -13.71 -20.10
CA ILE A 326 24.30 -12.96 -18.83
C ILE A 326 22.91 -13.17 -18.24
N THR A 327 21.86 -13.12 -19.07
CA THR A 327 20.48 -13.41 -18.64
C THR A 327 20.34 -14.82 -18.07
N PHE A 328 20.83 -15.85 -18.77
CA PHE A 328 20.73 -17.23 -18.28
C PHE A 328 21.59 -17.50 -17.04
N LEU A 329 22.79 -16.93 -16.93
CA LEU A 329 23.61 -17.04 -15.72
C LEU A 329 22.93 -16.38 -14.52
N THR A 330 22.32 -15.22 -14.72
CA THR A 330 21.54 -14.56 -13.66
C THR A 330 20.31 -15.37 -13.28
N LEU A 331 19.58 -15.92 -14.26
CA LEU A 331 18.46 -16.81 -13.99
C LEU A 331 18.88 -18.08 -13.24
N LEU A 332 20.04 -18.65 -13.58
CA LEU A 332 20.61 -19.79 -12.86
C LEU A 332 20.89 -19.41 -11.40
N LEU A 333 21.46 -18.23 -11.14
CA LEU A 333 21.67 -17.71 -9.79
C LEU A 333 20.35 -17.53 -9.04
N VAL A 334 19.35 -16.90 -9.66
CA VAL A 334 18.01 -16.71 -9.08
C VAL A 334 17.40 -18.07 -8.73
N MET A 335 17.44 -19.03 -9.65
CA MET A 335 16.94 -20.38 -9.42
C MET A 335 17.70 -21.08 -8.29
N ALA A 336 19.02 -20.97 -8.24
CA ALA A 336 19.83 -21.52 -7.15
C ALA A 336 19.43 -20.94 -5.79
N LEU A 337 19.16 -19.64 -5.72
CA LEU A 337 18.67 -18.99 -4.50
C LEU A 337 17.32 -19.58 -4.07
N TYR A 338 16.32 -19.68 -4.94
CA TYR A 338 15.02 -20.24 -4.55
C TYR A 338 15.06 -21.74 -4.24
N ILE A 339 15.85 -22.51 -5.00
CA ILE A 339 16.08 -23.92 -4.71
C ILE A 339 16.75 -24.08 -3.34
N SER A 340 17.69 -23.22 -2.97
CA SER A 340 18.34 -23.28 -1.66
C SER A 340 17.37 -23.05 -0.50
N ILE A 341 16.38 -22.17 -0.64
CA ILE A 341 15.32 -21.99 0.37
C ILE A 341 14.44 -23.22 0.44
N LEU A 342 14.05 -23.76 -0.73
CA LEU A 342 13.20 -24.94 -0.78
C LEU A 342 13.90 -26.12 -0.13
N ILE A 343 15.13 -26.44 -0.51
CA ILE A 343 15.92 -27.51 0.10
C ILE A 343 16.20 -27.19 1.57
N GLY A 344 16.59 -25.96 1.89
CA GLY A 344 16.88 -25.51 3.25
C GLY A 344 15.70 -25.65 4.21
N SER A 345 14.47 -25.52 3.70
CA SER A 345 13.25 -25.78 4.49
C SER A 345 13.09 -27.23 4.93
N PHE A 346 13.75 -28.17 4.25
CA PHE A 346 13.77 -29.59 4.58
C PHE A 346 15.09 -30.03 5.23
N THR A 347 16.03 -29.16 5.57
CA THR A 347 17.30 -29.59 6.20
C THR A 347 17.31 -29.34 7.69
N THR A 348 17.70 -30.34 8.49
CA THR A 348 17.82 -30.21 9.97
C THR A 348 18.63 -28.99 10.40
N LEU A 349 19.85 -28.85 9.87
CA LEU A 349 20.74 -27.76 10.21
C LEU A 349 21.65 -27.42 9.03
N TRP A 350 21.22 -26.46 8.23
CA TRP A 350 21.95 -26.04 7.04
C TRP A 350 23.43 -25.73 7.34
N GLY A 351 24.34 -26.16 6.46
CA GLY A 351 25.78 -25.99 6.62
C GLY A 351 26.46 -27.09 7.45
N ILE A 352 25.72 -27.80 8.31
CA ILE A 352 26.25 -28.82 9.22
C ILE A 352 25.63 -30.19 8.90
N ASN A 353 24.31 -30.29 8.98
CA ASN A 353 23.54 -31.50 8.77
C ASN A 353 22.43 -31.29 7.72
N TYR A 354 22.55 -31.98 6.59
CA TYR A 354 21.63 -31.89 5.45
C TYR A 354 20.59 -33.02 5.44
N THR A 355 20.41 -33.76 6.54
CA THR A 355 19.38 -34.80 6.63
C THR A 355 17.99 -34.18 6.43
N PRO A 356 17.14 -34.77 5.56
CA PRO A 356 15.76 -34.33 5.39
C PRO A 356 14.98 -34.31 6.71
N ASP A 357 14.31 -33.21 7.02
CA ASP A 357 13.53 -32.99 8.23
C ASP A 357 12.28 -32.16 7.95
N LEU A 358 11.13 -32.70 8.39
CA LEU A 358 9.82 -32.07 8.28
C LEU A 358 9.43 -31.30 9.55
N SER A 359 10.27 -31.35 10.60
CA SER A 359 10.03 -30.68 11.88
C SER A 359 9.87 -29.16 11.71
N HIS A 360 10.54 -28.55 10.72
CA HIS A 360 10.41 -27.12 10.42
C HIS A 360 8.99 -26.76 9.95
N TYR A 361 8.38 -27.60 9.10
CA TYR A 361 6.99 -27.42 8.68
C TYR A 361 6.02 -27.70 9.83
N ALA A 362 6.29 -28.71 10.66
CA ALA A 362 5.52 -28.96 11.87
C ALA A 362 5.58 -27.75 12.83
N THR A 363 6.77 -27.15 13.00
CA THR A 363 6.97 -25.92 13.78
C THR A 363 6.21 -24.75 13.16
N ALA A 364 6.23 -24.63 11.82
CA ALA A 364 5.52 -23.57 11.11
C ALA A 364 4.00 -23.63 11.30
N PHE A 365 3.41 -24.83 11.17
CA PHE A 365 1.97 -25.04 11.37
C PHE A 365 1.55 -25.11 12.84
N THR A 366 2.50 -25.31 13.75
CA THR A 366 2.23 -25.16 15.18
C THR A 366 2.46 -23.70 15.59
N ARG A 367 3.69 -23.25 15.80
CA ARG A 367 3.97 -21.91 16.33
C ARG A 367 3.49 -20.77 15.42
N GLY A 368 3.70 -20.87 14.10
CA GLY A 368 3.44 -19.77 13.16
C GLY A 368 2.07 -19.71 12.49
N MET A 369 1.17 -20.67 12.75
CA MET A 369 -0.16 -20.72 12.12
C MET A 369 -0.95 -19.41 12.31
N ASN A 370 -0.86 -18.83 13.51
CA ASN A 370 -1.49 -17.56 13.81
C ASN A 370 -1.01 -16.43 12.89
N ALA A 371 0.29 -16.41 12.55
CA ALA A 371 0.89 -15.42 11.69
C ALA A 371 0.51 -15.63 10.21
N ILE A 372 0.48 -16.90 9.76
CA ILE A 372 0.03 -17.28 8.43
C ILE A 372 -1.42 -16.82 8.18
N LEU A 373 -2.33 -17.17 9.10
CA LEU A 373 -3.75 -16.80 8.98
C LEU A 373 -3.97 -15.30 9.06
N SER A 374 -3.32 -14.62 10.01
CA SER A 374 -3.48 -13.17 10.20
C SER A 374 -2.97 -12.39 8.98
N THR A 375 -1.80 -12.75 8.44
CA THR A 375 -1.23 -12.06 7.26
C THR A 375 -2.12 -12.24 6.04
N THR A 376 -2.60 -13.47 5.80
CA THR A 376 -3.47 -13.78 4.67
C THR A 376 -4.79 -13.04 4.79
N PHE A 377 -5.43 -13.08 5.97
CA PHE A 377 -6.70 -12.41 6.24
C PHE A 377 -6.60 -10.88 6.09
N LEU A 378 -5.63 -10.25 6.74
CA LEU A 378 -5.46 -8.80 6.69
C LEU A 378 -5.09 -8.32 5.27
N SER A 379 -4.26 -9.08 4.54
CA SER A 379 -3.95 -8.79 3.15
C SER A 379 -5.18 -8.93 2.24
N ALA A 380 -6.01 -9.96 2.45
CA ALA A 380 -7.24 -10.17 1.69
C ALA A 380 -8.27 -9.05 1.90
N ILE A 381 -8.33 -8.45 3.10
CA ILE A 381 -9.20 -7.29 3.38
C ILE A 381 -8.60 -5.99 2.84
N ALA A 382 -7.31 -5.77 3.03
CA ALA A 382 -6.65 -4.53 2.61
C ALA A 382 -6.61 -4.36 1.09
N THR A 383 -6.46 -5.46 0.35
CA THR A 383 -6.37 -5.47 -1.13
C THR A 383 -7.55 -4.78 -1.82
N PRO A 384 -8.82 -5.18 -1.60
CA PRO A 384 -9.95 -4.51 -2.21
C PRO A 384 -10.11 -3.06 -1.74
N ILE A 385 -9.76 -2.73 -0.48
CA ILE A 385 -9.80 -1.35 0.01
C ILE A 385 -8.81 -0.48 -0.78
N ALA A 386 -7.57 -0.94 -0.94
CA ALA A 386 -6.53 -0.25 -1.69
C ALA A 386 -6.94 -0.02 -3.15
N GLY A 387 -7.47 -1.07 -3.79
CA GLY A 387 -7.97 -0.98 -5.14
C GLY A 387 -9.11 0.02 -5.25
N LEU A 388 -10.15 -0.07 -4.42
CA LEU A 388 -11.30 0.82 -4.49
C LEU A 388 -10.91 2.29 -4.28
N VAL A 389 -10.10 2.58 -3.25
CA VAL A 389 -9.60 3.93 -3.00
C VAL A 389 -8.75 4.41 -4.18
N GLY A 390 -7.84 3.58 -4.67
CA GLY A 390 -6.96 3.90 -5.79
C GLY A 390 -7.74 4.14 -7.09
N MET A 391 -8.80 3.39 -7.33
CA MET A 391 -9.69 3.54 -8.47
C MET A 391 -10.48 4.84 -8.41
N ILE A 392 -11.02 5.19 -7.23
CA ILE A 392 -11.72 6.46 -7.05
C ILE A 392 -10.74 7.60 -7.27
N VAL A 393 -9.55 7.57 -6.67
CA VAL A 393 -8.49 8.57 -6.91
C VAL A 393 -8.17 8.67 -8.41
N ALA A 394 -7.95 7.54 -9.10
CA ALA A 394 -7.66 7.51 -10.52
C ALA A 394 -8.79 8.15 -11.36
N TYR A 395 -10.04 7.79 -11.08
CA TYR A 395 -11.21 8.37 -11.74
C TYR A 395 -11.28 9.88 -11.51
N MET A 396 -11.06 10.34 -10.28
CA MET A 396 -11.04 11.76 -9.93
C MET A 396 -9.92 12.53 -10.65
N VAL A 397 -8.72 11.95 -10.67
CA VAL A 397 -7.54 12.56 -11.29
C VAL A 397 -7.61 12.52 -12.82
N VAL A 398 -8.26 11.55 -13.44
CA VAL A 398 -8.34 11.51 -14.91
C VAL A 398 -9.57 12.27 -15.42
N ARG A 399 -10.76 11.99 -14.88
CA ARG A 399 -12.04 12.44 -15.45
C ARG A 399 -12.54 13.77 -14.90
N LYS A 400 -12.05 14.22 -13.74
CA LYS A 400 -12.52 15.46 -13.11
C LYS A 400 -11.43 16.53 -13.11
N SER A 401 -11.87 17.78 -13.17
CA SER A 401 -11.04 18.97 -13.03
C SER A 401 -11.48 19.74 -11.78
N PHE A 402 -10.62 19.78 -10.78
CA PHE A 402 -10.89 20.49 -9.53
C PHE A 402 -9.62 21.00 -8.88
N SER A 403 -9.79 22.02 -8.05
CA SER A 403 -8.74 22.53 -7.18
C SER A 403 -8.22 21.47 -6.21
N GLY A 404 -6.92 21.20 -6.25
CA GLY A 404 -6.28 20.20 -5.39
C GLY A 404 -6.19 18.81 -6.00
N LYS A 405 -6.60 18.63 -7.26
CA LYS A 405 -6.38 17.39 -8.03
C LYS A 405 -4.92 16.95 -8.05
N GLU A 406 -3.99 17.87 -8.28
CA GLU A 406 -2.55 17.58 -8.25
C GLU A 406 -2.07 17.21 -6.85
N THR A 407 -2.62 17.83 -5.80
CA THR A 407 -2.32 17.48 -4.41
C THR A 407 -2.83 16.08 -4.09
N LEU A 408 -4.05 15.73 -4.51
CA LEU A 408 -4.61 14.40 -4.31
C LEU A 408 -3.76 13.34 -5.01
N ASP A 409 -3.42 13.55 -6.28
CA ASP A 409 -2.49 12.70 -7.03
C ASP A 409 -1.14 12.58 -6.31
N PHE A 410 -0.53 13.71 -5.93
CA PHE A 410 0.76 13.72 -5.23
C PHE A 410 0.73 12.95 -3.91
N VAL A 411 -0.21 13.26 -3.01
CA VAL A 411 -0.28 12.62 -1.68
C VAL A 411 -0.68 11.15 -1.80
N SER A 412 -1.55 10.78 -2.74
CA SER A 412 -1.87 9.36 -2.99
C SER A 412 -0.66 8.54 -3.44
N ASN A 413 0.29 9.16 -4.16
CA ASN A 413 1.54 8.52 -4.57
C ASN A 413 2.61 8.50 -3.47
N LEU A 414 2.51 9.36 -2.44
CA LEU A 414 3.47 9.38 -1.32
C LEU A 414 3.50 8.06 -0.54
N GLY A 415 2.40 7.30 -0.50
CA GLY A 415 2.36 5.99 0.18
C GLY A 415 3.38 4.96 -0.34
N GLY A 416 3.83 5.11 -1.59
CA GLY A 416 4.89 4.30 -2.18
C GLY A 416 6.25 4.99 -2.25
N ALA A 417 6.27 6.33 -2.26
CA ALA A 417 7.50 7.10 -2.25
C ALA A 417 8.15 7.16 -0.86
N VAL A 418 7.34 7.13 0.21
CA VAL A 418 7.85 7.22 1.57
C VAL A 418 8.27 5.83 2.09
N PRO A 419 9.49 5.70 2.66
CA PRO A 419 9.95 4.50 3.32
C PRO A 419 8.94 3.94 4.31
N GLY A 420 8.77 2.61 4.31
CA GLY A 420 7.79 1.96 5.18
C GLY A 420 8.11 2.15 6.67
N THR A 421 9.38 2.28 7.03
CA THR A 421 9.83 2.61 8.39
C THR A 421 9.24 3.93 8.89
N ILE A 422 9.27 4.96 8.05
CA ILE A 422 8.73 6.29 8.34
C ILE A 422 7.21 6.22 8.52
N LEU A 423 6.51 5.50 7.63
CA LEU A 423 5.07 5.28 7.77
C LEU A 423 4.72 4.46 9.02
N GLY A 424 5.51 3.43 9.35
CA GLY A 424 5.32 2.60 10.55
C GLY A 424 5.40 3.41 11.83
N ILE A 425 6.46 4.23 11.97
CA ILE A 425 6.60 5.16 13.10
C ILE A 425 5.49 6.20 13.08
N GLY A 426 5.16 6.75 11.90
CA GLY A 426 4.08 7.70 11.75
C GLY A 426 2.75 7.15 12.23
N TYR A 427 2.46 5.88 11.97
CA TYR A 427 1.25 5.22 12.45
C TYR A 427 1.27 5.03 13.97
N ILE A 428 2.38 4.60 14.58
CA ILE A 428 2.49 4.55 16.05
C ILE A 428 2.22 5.94 16.63
N VAL A 429 2.97 6.96 16.19
CA VAL A 429 2.87 8.33 16.71
C VAL A 429 1.47 8.93 16.49
N ALA A 430 0.85 8.67 15.34
CA ALA A 430 -0.42 9.26 14.96
C ALA A 430 -1.63 8.63 15.64
N PHE A 431 -1.56 7.33 15.94
CA PHE A 431 -2.73 6.53 16.33
C PHE A 431 -2.57 5.76 17.63
N ILE A 432 -1.47 5.90 18.37
CA ILE A 432 -1.40 5.43 19.77
C ILE A 432 -2.35 6.25 20.64
N ASN A 433 -2.34 7.57 20.45
CA ASN A 433 -3.26 8.54 21.03
C ASN A 433 -3.58 9.59 19.97
N ALA A 434 -4.65 9.37 19.21
CA ALA A 434 -5.04 10.31 18.17
C ALA A 434 -5.52 11.63 18.79
N PRO A 435 -4.98 12.79 18.38
CA PRO A 435 -5.43 14.08 18.90
C PRO A 435 -6.90 14.32 18.58
N MET A 436 -7.65 14.80 19.56
CA MET A 436 -9.09 15.07 19.42
C MET A 436 -9.39 16.05 18.28
N VAL A 437 -8.45 16.94 17.96
CA VAL A 437 -8.57 17.88 16.83
C VAL A 437 -8.72 17.14 15.50
N VAL A 438 -7.99 16.04 15.29
CA VAL A 438 -8.06 15.25 14.05
C VAL A 438 -9.36 14.47 13.95
N VAL A 439 -9.78 13.86 15.06
CA VAL A 439 -11.07 13.19 15.18
C VAL A 439 -12.21 14.18 14.88
N GLY A 440 -12.16 15.35 15.51
CA GLY A 440 -13.11 16.44 15.32
C GLY A 440 -13.12 16.99 13.90
N LEU A 441 -11.97 17.12 13.25
CA LEU A 441 -11.87 17.56 11.85
C LEU A 441 -12.55 16.57 10.91
N VAL A 442 -12.25 15.28 11.02
CA VAL A 442 -12.86 14.24 10.17
C VAL A 442 -14.36 14.15 10.41
N TYR A 443 -14.76 14.17 11.67
CA TYR A 443 -16.17 14.22 12.06
C TYR A 443 -16.86 15.46 11.46
N ALA A 444 -16.27 16.65 11.59
CA ALA A 444 -16.84 17.89 11.09
C ALA A 444 -17.00 17.87 9.57
N LEU A 445 -16.04 17.31 8.82
CA LEU A 445 -16.15 17.18 7.37
C LEU A 445 -17.32 16.26 6.95
N LEU A 446 -17.45 15.10 7.59
CA LEU A 446 -18.55 14.15 7.32
C LEU A 446 -19.91 14.71 7.77
N ALA A 447 -19.96 15.32 8.95
CA ALA A 447 -21.16 15.96 9.49
C ALA A 447 -21.59 17.16 8.64
N ALA A 448 -20.65 17.97 8.15
CA ALA A 448 -20.93 19.07 7.22
C ALA A 448 -21.48 18.57 5.89
N TYR A 449 -20.97 17.45 5.37
CA TYR A 449 -21.50 16.83 4.17
C TYR A 449 -22.94 16.31 4.36
N LEU A 450 -23.21 15.65 5.49
CA LEU A 450 -24.55 15.20 5.84
C LEU A 450 -25.53 16.38 6.01
N ALA A 451 -25.12 17.41 6.77
CA ALA A 451 -25.92 18.62 6.98
C ALA A 451 -26.14 19.41 5.68
N GLY A 452 -25.15 19.42 4.78
CA GLY A 452 -25.24 20.01 3.45
C GLY A 452 -26.34 19.39 2.58
N ASN A 453 -26.54 18.06 2.71
CA ASN A 453 -27.63 17.33 2.09
C ASN A 453 -28.96 17.46 2.85
N ALA A 454 -28.93 17.91 4.11
CA ALA A 454 -30.11 18.08 4.95
C ALA A 454 -30.78 19.46 4.80
N ALA A 455 -29.99 20.54 4.68
CA ALA A 455 -30.46 21.91 4.71
C ALA A 455 -29.87 22.78 3.58
N LYS A 456 -30.69 23.65 2.99
CA LYS A 456 -30.27 24.56 1.90
C LYS A 456 -29.48 25.78 2.39
N GLY A 457 -29.79 26.31 3.58
CA GLY A 457 -29.15 27.50 4.16
C GLY A 457 -28.01 27.19 5.14
N TRP A 458 -26.96 28.02 5.15
CA TRP A 458 -25.81 27.85 6.05
C TRP A 458 -26.18 27.88 7.55
N PRO A 459 -27.07 28.77 8.05
CA PRO A 459 -27.45 28.76 9.46
C PRO A 459 -28.09 27.44 9.90
N GLY A 460 -28.95 26.87 9.05
CA GLY A 460 -29.57 25.56 9.31
C GLY A 460 -28.54 24.43 9.36
N ARG A 461 -27.53 24.45 8.49
CA ARG A 461 -26.44 23.46 8.50
C ARG A 461 -25.63 23.54 9.79
N VAL A 462 -25.26 24.75 10.20
CA VAL A 462 -24.50 24.98 11.44
C VAL A 462 -25.33 24.55 12.65
N ALA A 463 -26.62 24.88 12.70
CA ALA A 463 -27.51 24.46 13.78
C ALA A 463 -27.60 22.94 13.90
N ILE A 464 -27.79 22.22 12.78
CA ILE A 464 -27.83 20.75 12.75
C ILE A 464 -26.54 20.15 13.32
N ILE A 465 -25.38 20.66 12.88
CA ILE A 465 -24.08 20.17 13.35
C ILE A 465 -23.90 20.51 14.83
N ALA A 466 -24.02 21.77 15.22
CA ALA A 466 -23.80 22.20 16.59
C ALA A 466 -24.71 21.46 17.59
N VAL A 467 -26.02 21.42 17.33
CA VAL A 467 -26.99 20.74 18.20
C VAL A 467 -26.74 19.24 18.20
N GLY A 468 -26.55 18.63 17.03
CA GLY A 468 -26.30 17.19 16.91
C GLY A 468 -25.03 16.75 17.63
N THR A 469 -23.94 17.50 17.48
CA THR A 469 -22.66 17.21 18.11
C THR A 469 -22.69 17.45 19.62
N VAL A 470 -23.25 18.56 20.09
CA VAL A 470 -23.32 18.87 21.54
C VAL A 470 -24.18 17.83 22.27
N LEU A 471 -25.37 17.53 21.73
CA LEU A 471 -26.25 16.52 22.32
C LEU A 471 -25.66 15.12 22.23
N GLY A 472 -25.02 14.77 21.11
CA GLY A 472 -24.37 13.47 20.95
C GLY A 472 -23.15 13.28 21.86
N TYR A 473 -22.33 14.31 22.05
CA TYR A 473 -21.26 14.28 23.04
C TYR A 473 -21.81 14.18 24.47
N GLY A 474 -22.87 14.93 24.79
CA GLY A 474 -23.56 14.83 26.07
C GLY A 474 -24.16 13.44 26.33
N LEU A 475 -24.56 12.71 25.28
CA LEU A 475 -25.08 11.34 25.39
C LEU A 475 -24.01 10.35 25.92
N ASN A 476 -22.72 10.65 25.77
CA ASN A 476 -21.64 9.83 26.33
C ASN A 476 -21.54 9.93 27.85
N TRP A 477 -22.22 10.89 28.48
CA TRP A 477 -22.24 11.08 29.93
C TRP A 477 -23.46 10.39 30.57
N LEU A 478 -24.46 10.04 29.76
CA LEU A 478 -25.66 9.35 30.21
C LEU A 478 -25.38 8.01 30.94
N PRO A 479 -24.39 7.20 30.54
CA PRO A 479 -24.06 5.96 31.25
C PRO A 479 -23.63 6.20 32.70
N PHE A 480 -22.91 7.30 32.95
CA PHE A 480 -22.51 7.70 34.30
C PHE A 480 -23.74 8.05 35.15
N TYR A 481 -24.67 8.85 34.62
CA TYR A 481 -25.87 9.25 35.35
C TYR A 481 -26.87 8.11 35.57
N LEU A 482 -27.03 7.22 34.58
CA LEU A 482 -27.97 6.10 34.63
C LEU A 482 -27.35 4.81 35.19
N ARG A 483 -26.07 4.84 35.61
CA ARG A 483 -25.30 3.67 36.07
C ARG A 483 -25.34 2.50 35.07
N LEU A 484 -25.28 2.81 33.78
CA LEU A 484 -25.24 1.81 32.71
C LEU A 484 -23.81 1.38 32.43
N ASP A 485 -23.62 0.10 32.11
CA ASP A 485 -22.38 -0.39 31.55
C ASP A 485 -22.25 0.02 30.07
N GLU A 486 -21.06 -0.18 29.48
CA GLU A 486 -20.83 0.17 28.07
C GLU A 486 -21.79 -0.57 27.11
N ASN A 487 -22.19 -1.81 27.45
CA ASN A 487 -23.17 -2.55 26.66
C ASN A 487 -24.55 -1.87 26.73
N GLY A 488 -25.00 -1.48 27.93
CA GLY A 488 -26.25 -0.76 28.15
C GLY A 488 -26.29 0.57 27.41
N TRP A 489 -25.17 1.31 27.38
CA TRP A 489 -25.04 2.51 26.55
C TRP A 489 -25.24 2.21 25.05
N ARG A 490 -24.59 1.17 24.52
CA ARG A 490 -24.76 0.76 23.12
C ARG A 490 -26.20 0.35 22.81
N TRP A 491 -26.88 -0.36 23.72
CA TRP A 491 -28.30 -0.71 23.55
C TRP A 491 -29.21 0.52 23.50
N LEU A 492 -28.90 1.57 24.26
CA LEU A 492 -29.61 2.84 24.17
C LEU A 492 -29.45 3.46 22.76
N LEU A 493 -28.23 3.45 22.21
CA LEU A 493 -27.99 3.93 20.84
C LEU A 493 -28.69 3.08 19.78
N VAL A 494 -28.78 1.75 19.97
CA VAL A 494 -29.61 0.87 19.12
C VAL A 494 -31.06 1.34 19.15
N GLY A 495 -31.62 1.60 20.33
CA GLY A 495 -32.95 2.19 20.48
C GLY A 495 -33.10 3.52 19.75
N GLY A 496 -32.09 4.39 19.83
CA GLY A 496 -32.01 5.64 19.08
C GLY A 496 -32.11 5.43 17.57
N PHE A 497 -31.34 4.51 16.99
CA PHE A 497 -31.42 4.19 15.56
C PHE A 497 -32.75 3.56 15.15
N LEU A 498 -33.35 2.70 15.99
CA LEU A 498 -34.68 2.14 15.73
C LEU A 498 -35.76 3.23 15.67
N LEU A 499 -35.73 4.17 16.62
CA LEU A 499 -36.64 5.32 16.63
C LEU A 499 -36.44 6.18 15.38
N LEU A 500 -35.19 6.46 15.00
CA LEU A 500 -34.88 7.17 13.76
C LEU A 500 -35.34 6.42 12.51
N ALA A 501 -35.28 5.09 12.49
CA ALA A 501 -35.77 4.29 11.38
C ALA A 501 -37.30 4.40 11.22
N ILE A 502 -38.04 4.31 12.32
CA ILE A 502 -39.51 4.49 12.33
C ILE A 502 -39.87 5.90 11.86
N LEU A 503 -39.16 6.90 12.38
CA LEU A 503 -39.38 8.29 12.05
C LEU A 503 -39.03 8.59 10.58
N ALA A 504 -37.91 8.06 10.07
CA ALA A 504 -37.54 8.17 8.66
C ALA A 504 -38.55 7.47 7.74
N TRP A 505 -39.08 6.31 8.12
CA TRP A 505 -40.14 5.62 7.36
C TRP A 505 -41.36 6.53 7.17
N ARG A 506 -41.85 7.12 8.27
CA ARG A 506 -43.06 7.98 8.25
C ARG A 506 -42.85 9.28 7.50
N LEU A 507 -41.65 9.84 7.54
CA LEU A 507 -41.30 11.13 6.94
C LEU A 507 -40.71 11.02 5.53
N ALA A 508 -40.60 9.80 4.99
CA ALA A 508 -40.05 9.55 3.67
C ALA A 508 -40.96 9.97 2.51
N GLN A 509 -40.36 10.08 1.33
CA GLN A 509 -41.09 10.26 0.08
C GLN A 509 -41.97 9.04 -0.22
N PRO A 510 -43.13 9.21 -0.91
CA PRO A 510 -43.99 8.09 -1.29
C PRO A 510 -43.21 7.00 -2.02
N GLY A 511 -43.36 5.74 -1.58
CA GLY A 511 -42.65 4.58 -2.15
C GLY A 511 -41.18 4.41 -1.73
N ARG A 512 -40.56 5.36 -1.02
CA ARG A 512 -39.15 5.31 -0.60
C ARG A 512 -38.93 5.07 0.90
N GLY A 513 -40.00 5.02 1.69
CA GLY A 513 -39.92 4.84 3.16
C GLY A 513 -39.23 3.57 3.62
N ARG A 514 -39.41 2.47 2.88
CA ARG A 514 -38.71 1.20 3.15
C ARG A 514 -37.19 1.36 3.06
N ASN A 515 -36.69 2.05 2.04
CA ASN A 515 -35.26 2.21 1.83
C ASN A 515 -34.62 3.10 2.90
N ALA A 516 -35.31 4.16 3.32
CA ALA A 516 -34.84 5.05 4.39
C ALA A 516 -34.68 4.29 5.72
N ALA A 517 -35.70 3.50 6.07
CA ALA A 517 -35.72 2.75 7.31
C ALA A 517 -34.73 1.58 7.32
N LEU A 518 -34.59 0.85 6.20
CA LEU A 518 -33.68 -0.31 6.12
C LEU A 518 -32.23 0.06 6.43
N VAL A 519 -31.78 1.25 6.04
CA VAL A 519 -30.41 1.72 6.30
C VAL A 519 -30.20 1.96 7.80
N LEU A 520 -31.15 2.66 8.44
CA LEU A 520 -31.09 2.98 9.87
C LEU A 520 -31.33 1.74 10.75
N LEU A 521 -32.22 0.83 10.33
CA LEU A 521 -32.38 -0.50 10.93
C LEU A 521 -31.09 -1.31 10.79
N GLY A 522 -30.42 -1.24 9.63
CA GLY A 522 -29.12 -1.88 9.42
C GLY A 522 -28.06 -1.35 10.39
N MET A 523 -28.00 -0.03 10.61
CA MET A 523 -27.10 0.57 11.62
C MET A 523 -27.45 0.13 13.04
N ALA A 524 -28.74 0.08 13.39
CA ALA A 524 -29.19 -0.44 14.68
C ALA A 524 -28.78 -1.92 14.85
N LEU A 525 -28.99 -2.73 13.81
CA LEU A 525 -28.66 -4.15 13.81
C LEU A 525 -27.16 -4.39 13.93
N LEU A 526 -26.33 -3.66 13.18
CA LEU A 526 -24.87 -3.77 13.27
C LEU A 526 -24.36 -3.40 14.67
N LEU A 527 -24.95 -2.37 15.30
CA LEU A 527 -24.60 -1.99 16.66
C LEU A 527 -25.14 -2.99 17.70
N ALA A 528 -26.28 -3.64 17.44
CA ALA A 528 -26.76 -4.75 18.26
C ALA A 528 -25.85 -5.98 18.12
N ILE A 529 -25.41 -6.29 16.89
CA ILE A 529 -24.44 -7.34 16.60
C ILE A 529 -23.13 -7.07 17.35
N TYR A 530 -22.69 -5.82 17.47
CA TYR A 530 -21.53 -5.47 18.28
C TYR A 530 -21.63 -6.02 19.71
N ASN A 531 -22.78 -5.78 20.36
CA ASN A 531 -23.07 -6.23 21.72
C ASN A 531 -23.27 -7.74 21.83
N LEU A 532 -23.87 -8.35 20.81
CA LEU A 532 -24.21 -9.78 20.80
C LEU A 532 -23.04 -10.66 20.32
N SER A 533 -22.08 -10.09 19.59
CA SER A 533 -20.95 -10.84 19.02
C SER A 533 -20.16 -11.66 20.04
N PRO A 534 -19.88 -11.18 21.27
CA PRO A 534 -19.18 -11.98 22.28
C PRO A 534 -19.92 -13.27 22.64
N LEU A 535 -21.25 -13.30 22.55
CA LEU A 535 -22.07 -14.49 22.82
C LEU A 535 -21.80 -15.63 21.84
N ILE A 536 -21.29 -15.33 20.64
CA ILE A 536 -20.93 -16.33 19.64
C ILE A 536 -19.42 -16.54 19.64
N VAL A 537 -18.65 -15.46 19.63
CA VAL A 537 -17.20 -15.49 19.45
C VAL A 537 -16.48 -16.07 20.66
N ASP A 538 -16.92 -15.75 21.88
CA ASP A 538 -16.24 -16.25 23.09
C ASP A 538 -16.47 -17.75 23.29
N PRO A 539 -17.70 -18.28 23.16
CA PRO A 539 -17.91 -19.73 23.16
C PRO A 539 -17.18 -20.42 22.01
N MET A 540 -17.15 -19.85 20.81
CA MET A 540 -16.39 -20.40 19.68
C MET A 540 -14.89 -20.49 19.98
N THR A 541 -14.33 -19.46 20.63
CA THR A 541 -12.92 -19.46 21.04
C THR A 541 -12.66 -20.48 22.16
N ARG A 542 -13.55 -20.57 23.15
CA ARG A 542 -13.46 -21.55 24.25
C ARG A 542 -13.58 -22.98 23.72
N TRP A 543 -14.57 -23.25 22.86
CA TRP A 543 -14.74 -24.53 22.19
C TRP A 543 -13.53 -24.87 21.33
N GLY A 544 -13.00 -23.90 20.57
CA GLY A 544 -11.78 -24.08 19.80
C GLY A 544 -10.59 -24.55 20.65
N ARG A 545 -10.44 -24.04 21.88
CA ARG A 545 -9.41 -24.49 22.82
C ARG A 545 -9.60 -25.92 23.33
N THR A 546 -10.81 -26.49 23.24
CA THR A 546 -11.09 -27.88 23.65
C THR A 546 -10.82 -28.90 22.54
N LEU A 547 -10.63 -28.46 21.29
CA LEU A 547 -10.37 -29.37 20.18
C LEU A 547 -8.99 -30.01 20.27
N PRO A 548 -8.86 -31.29 19.85
CA PRO A 548 -7.59 -31.99 19.87
C PRO A 548 -6.60 -31.41 18.85
N GLY A 549 -5.31 -31.53 19.17
CA GLY A 549 -4.22 -31.08 18.32
C GLY A 549 -3.95 -29.57 18.41
N LEU A 550 -3.02 -29.11 17.57
CA LEU A 550 -2.48 -27.75 17.64
C LEU A 550 -3.00 -26.81 16.53
N ILE A 551 -3.63 -27.35 15.50
CA ILE A 551 -4.08 -26.61 14.31
C ILE A 551 -5.47 -26.02 14.55
N TRP A 552 -6.46 -26.87 14.86
CA TRP A 552 -7.85 -26.46 14.99
C TRP A 552 -8.10 -25.38 16.05
N PRO A 553 -7.48 -25.41 17.25
CA PRO A 553 -7.64 -24.33 18.21
C PRO A 553 -7.19 -22.97 17.68
N ARG A 554 -6.11 -22.94 16.89
CA ARG A 554 -5.57 -21.71 16.29
C ARG A 554 -6.43 -21.23 15.13
N VAL A 555 -6.87 -22.14 14.25
CA VAL A 555 -7.77 -21.81 13.14
C VAL A 555 -9.07 -21.23 13.67
N LEU A 556 -9.72 -21.87 14.64
CA LEU A 556 -10.97 -21.37 15.22
C LEU A 556 -10.75 -20.09 16.02
N GLY A 557 -9.69 -19.98 16.82
CA GLY A 557 -9.36 -18.76 17.53
C GLY A 557 -9.14 -17.57 16.59
N LYS A 558 -8.46 -17.79 15.45
CA LYS A 558 -8.26 -16.75 14.43
C LYS A 558 -9.49 -16.44 13.63
N THR A 559 -10.32 -17.44 13.33
CA THR A 559 -11.62 -17.22 12.68
C THR A 559 -12.54 -16.41 13.58
N ALA A 560 -12.54 -16.70 14.89
CA ALA A 560 -13.23 -15.91 15.90
C ALA A 560 -12.72 -14.45 15.94
N GLY A 561 -11.40 -14.25 15.93
CA GLY A 561 -10.79 -12.91 15.82
C GLY A 561 -11.17 -12.18 14.52
N ALA A 562 -11.18 -12.89 13.39
CA ALA A 562 -11.62 -12.36 12.10
C ALA A 562 -13.08 -11.91 12.12
N ILE A 563 -13.97 -12.65 12.78
CA ILE A 563 -15.36 -12.23 12.99
C ILE A 563 -15.41 -10.92 13.78
N ARG A 564 -14.62 -10.77 14.85
CA ARG A 564 -14.55 -9.51 15.64
C ARG A 564 -14.11 -8.31 14.82
N VAL A 565 -13.27 -8.49 13.78
CA VAL A 565 -12.89 -7.39 12.89
C VAL A 565 -14.09 -6.81 12.15
N PHE A 566 -15.14 -7.59 11.90
CA PHE A 566 -16.34 -7.08 11.23
C PHE A 566 -17.46 -6.71 12.21
N THR A 567 -17.58 -7.45 13.30
CA THR A 567 -18.67 -7.25 14.28
C THR A 567 -18.33 -6.23 15.35
N GLN A 568 -17.04 -6.03 15.64
CA GLN A 568 -16.55 -5.14 16.70
C GLN A 568 -15.48 -4.14 16.23
N PRO A 569 -15.79 -3.27 15.25
CA PRO A 569 -14.91 -2.16 14.90
C PRO A 569 -14.83 -1.12 16.01
N THR A 570 -13.74 -0.35 16.01
CA THR A 570 -13.62 0.76 16.97
C THR A 570 -14.81 1.71 16.83
N MET A 571 -15.30 2.26 17.95
CA MET A 571 -16.51 3.12 17.94
C MET A 571 -16.38 4.30 16.98
N ALA A 572 -15.18 4.86 16.86
CA ALA A 572 -14.88 5.92 15.91
C ALA A 572 -15.06 5.47 14.44
N ILE A 573 -14.50 4.31 14.05
CA ILE A 573 -14.67 3.76 12.69
C ILE A 573 -16.15 3.47 12.43
N LEU A 574 -16.87 2.91 13.41
CA LEU A 574 -18.30 2.64 13.28
C LEU A 574 -19.11 3.95 13.12
N GLY A 575 -18.82 4.97 13.93
CA GLY A 575 -19.46 6.28 13.83
C GLY A 575 -19.20 6.96 12.49
N PHE A 576 -17.97 6.93 11.97
CA PHE A 576 -17.65 7.47 10.65
C PHE A 576 -18.34 6.71 9.51
N THR A 577 -18.37 5.38 9.56
CA THR A 577 -19.08 4.57 8.55
C THR A 577 -20.59 4.84 8.59
N TYR A 578 -21.17 5.07 9.77
CA TYR A 578 -22.58 5.41 9.93
C TYR A 578 -22.91 6.80 9.38
N LEU A 579 -22.04 7.80 9.58
CA LEU A 579 -22.21 9.13 8.97
C LEU A 579 -22.24 9.06 7.44
N VAL A 580 -21.41 8.21 6.86
CA VAL A 580 -21.33 7.99 5.40
C VAL A 580 -22.60 7.32 4.89
N ALA A 581 -23.03 6.22 5.52
CA ALA A 581 -24.24 5.50 5.14
C ALA A 581 -25.53 6.32 5.38
N ALA A 582 -25.52 7.23 6.36
CA ALA A 582 -26.64 8.10 6.69
C ALA A 582 -27.01 9.06 5.56
N VAL A 583 -26.05 9.45 4.71
CA VAL A 583 -26.31 10.30 3.55
C VAL A 583 -27.36 9.66 2.64
N TYR A 584 -27.27 8.34 2.42
CA TYR A 584 -28.21 7.61 1.59
C TYR A 584 -29.60 7.50 2.25
N ALA A 585 -29.66 7.26 3.58
CA ALA A 585 -30.93 7.27 4.31
C ALA A 585 -31.63 8.63 4.23
N LEU A 586 -30.87 9.71 4.40
CA LEU A 586 -31.36 11.08 4.37
C LEU A 586 -31.90 11.49 2.99
N ALA A 587 -31.28 10.99 1.91
CA ALA A 587 -31.71 11.27 0.54
C ALA A 587 -33.16 10.80 0.28
N GLN A 588 -33.62 9.76 0.97
CA GLN A 588 -34.98 9.19 0.84
C GLN A 588 -36.06 9.99 1.61
N VAL A 589 -35.66 10.88 2.52
CA VAL A 589 -36.57 11.67 3.37
C VAL A 589 -37.08 12.93 2.65
N LYS A 590 -38.34 13.32 2.90
CA LYS A 590 -38.92 14.58 2.37
C LYS A 590 -38.09 15.78 2.81
N GLU A 591 -37.85 16.75 1.91
CA GLU A 591 -36.97 17.89 2.17
C GLU A 591 -37.29 18.65 3.47
N ARG A 592 -38.58 18.84 3.79
CA ARG A 592 -39.04 19.51 5.01
C ARG A 592 -38.51 18.88 6.31
N TRP A 593 -38.33 17.56 6.32
CA TRP A 593 -37.99 16.78 7.52
C TRP A 593 -36.53 16.35 7.58
N ARG A 594 -35.76 16.56 6.51
CA ARG A 594 -34.33 16.22 6.45
C ARG A 594 -33.52 16.83 7.60
N PRO A 595 -33.70 18.11 8.01
CA PRO A 595 -32.97 18.69 9.13
C PRO A 595 -33.13 17.92 10.45
N LEU A 596 -34.36 17.50 10.75
CA LEU A 596 -34.69 16.81 12.00
C LEU A 596 -34.09 15.40 12.01
N VAL A 597 -34.23 14.65 10.90
CA VAL A 597 -33.64 13.31 10.78
C VAL A 597 -32.11 13.37 10.81
N ALA A 598 -31.51 14.34 10.11
CA ALA A 598 -30.06 14.55 10.12
C ALA A 598 -29.54 14.91 11.52
N GLY A 599 -30.22 15.79 12.25
CA GLY A 599 -29.88 16.12 13.64
C GLY A 599 -29.92 14.88 14.53
N GLY A 600 -30.99 14.08 14.46
CA GLY A 600 -31.09 12.83 15.23
C GLY A 600 -29.99 11.83 14.90
N ILE A 601 -29.66 11.64 13.62
CA ILE A 601 -28.55 10.79 13.19
C ILE A 601 -27.21 11.31 13.74
N LEU A 602 -26.97 12.62 13.68
CA LEU A 602 -25.72 13.22 14.17
C LEU A 602 -25.54 13.03 15.67
N ILE A 603 -26.61 13.03 16.47
CA ILE A 603 -26.54 12.75 17.91
C ILE A 603 -25.95 11.37 18.16
N VAL A 604 -26.53 10.34 17.53
CA VAL A 604 -26.10 8.95 17.72
C VAL A 604 -24.73 8.68 17.09
N CYS A 605 -24.41 9.32 15.97
CA CYS A 605 -23.09 9.15 15.35
C CYS A 605 -21.99 9.90 16.13
N ALA A 606 -22.26 11.10 16.66
CA ALA A 606 -21.30 11.84 17.47
C ALA A 606 -21.00 11.11 18.77
N SER A 607 -22.00 10.51 19.41
CA SER A 607 -21.79 9.70 20.62
C SER A 607 -20.81 8.56 20.33
N LEU A 608 -21.01 7.82 19.23
CA LEU A 608 -20.07 6.78 18.77
C LEU A 608 -18.66 7.32 18.49
N VAL A 609 -18.56 8.43 17.75
CA VAL A 609 -17.24 8.98 17.34
C VAL A 609 -16.42 9.45 18.53
N PHE A 610 -17.04 10.11 19.51
CA PHE A 610 -16.33 10.70 20.65
C PHE A 610 -16.33 9.82 21.90
N PHE A 611 -16.64 8.52 21.76
CA PHE A 611 -16.60 7.58 22.88
C PHE A 611 -15.19 7.06 23.14
N GLY A 612 -14.76 7.05 24.41
CA GLY A 612 -13.47 6.51 24.83
C GLY A 612 -12.28 7.29 24.27
N SER A 613 -11.31 6.57 23.68
CA SER A 613 -10.15 7.12 22.96
C SER A 613 -10.36 6.96 21.45
N PRO A 614 -10.95 7.95 20.75
CA PRO A 614 -11.27 7.81 19.34
C PRO A 614 -10.01 7.67 18.50
N LEU A 615 -10.06 6.82 17.47
CA LEU A 615 -8.93 6.54 16.56
C LEU A 615 -7.65 6.06 17.26
N ALA A 616 -7.73 5.48 18.46
CA ALA A 616 -6.66 4.64 18.99
C ALA A 616 -6.58 3.32 18.19
N LEU A 617 -5.87 3.34 17.06
CA LEU A 617 -5.81 2.21 16.12
C LEU A 617 -4.58 1.31 16.32
N VAL A 618 -3.54 1.80 17.01
CA VAL A 618 -2.38 0.98 17.37
C VAL A 618 -2.86 -0.16 18.28
N GLY A 619 -2.42 -1.38 18.00
CA GLY A 619 -2.93 -2.57 18.68
C GLY A 619 -4.01 -3.32 17.91
N THR A 620 -4.72 -2.64 17.00
CA THR A 620 -5.88 -3.17 16.27
C THR A 620 -5.52 -3.65 14.85
N PRO A 621 -6.31 -4.53 14.22
CA PRO A 621 -6.05 -4.96 12.84
C PRO A 621 -6.24 -3.83 11.81
N TYR A 622 -6.97 -2.76 12.16
CA TYR A 622 -7.29 -1.66 11.25
C TYR A 622 -6.05 -0.85 10.84
N ILE A 623 -5.09 -0.68 11.74
CA ILE A 623 -3.87 0.07 11.41
C ILE A 623 -3.00 -0.71 10.41
N VAL A 624 -2.97 -2.04 10.53
CA VAL A 624 -2.26 -2.93 9.58
C VAL A 624 -2.97 -2.92 8.23
N ILE A 625 -4.30 -3.01 8.21
CA ILE A 625 -5.11 -2.92 6.97
C ILE A 625 -4.88 -1.57 6.28
N ALA A 626 -4.86 -0.47 7.03
CA ALA A 626 -4.59 0.86 6.50
C ALA A 626 -3.15 0.98 5.97
N ALA A 627 -2.15 0.47 6.71
CA ALA A 627 -0.77 0.46 6.28
C ALA A 627 -0.56 -0.30 4.96
N TYR A 628 -1.20 -1.47 4.83
CA TYR A 628 -1.23 -2.22 3.57
C TYR A 628 -1.89 -1.40 2.46
N ALA A 629 -3.10 -0.89 2.70
CA ALA A 629 -3.83 -0.15 1.69
C ALA A 629 -3.09 1.10 1.19
N VAL A 630 -2.43 1.85 2.09
CA VAL A 630 -1.60 3.00 1.73
C VAL A 630 -0.38 2.59 0.90
N ARG A 631 0.27 1.47 1.25
CA ARG A 631 1.51 1.03 0.58
C ARG A 631 1.26 0.50 -0.84
N SER A 632 0.07 0.01 -1.14
CA SER A 632 -0.33 -0.44 -2.49
C SER A 632 -1.14 0.60 -3.27
N LEU A 633 -1.62 1.66 -2.61
CA LEU A 633 -2.42 2.73 -3.23
C LEU A 633 -1.79 3.31 -4.51
N PRO A 634 -0.50 3.67 -4.58
CA PRO A 634 0.09 4.24 -5.79
C PRO A 634 0.01 3.29 -6.99
N ALA A 635 0.20 1.99 -6.78
CA ALA A 635 0.10 1.01 -7.84
C ALA A 635 -1.32 0.92 -8.39
N SER A 636 -2.32 0.88 -7.50
CA SER A 636 -3.73 0.90 -7.88
C SER A 636 -4.14 2.18 -8.60
N VAL A 637 -3.65 3.35 -8.14
CA VAL A 637 -3.89 4.65 -8.79
C VAL A 637 -3.28 4.67 -10.19
N ARG A 638 -2.01 4.27 -10.34
CA ARG A 638 -1.31 4.27 -11.62
C ARG A 638 -1.93 3.31 -12.63
N ALA A 639 -2.31 2.11 -12.20
CA ALA A 639 -3.03 1.15 -13.01
C ALA A 639 -4.38 1.72 -13.48
N GLY A 640 -5.15 2.30 -12.56
CA GLY A 640 -6.43 2.95 -12.89
C GLY A 640 -6.29 4.14 -13.83
N VAL A 641 -5.29 5.01 -13.60
CA VAL A 641 -5.01 6.17 -14.46
C VAL A 641 -4.63 5.71 -15.87
N ALA A 642 -3.74 4.72 -15.99
CA ALA A 642 -3.30 4.21 -17.28
C ALA A 642 -4.46 3.58 -18.07
N ALA A 643 -5.36 2.85 -17.40
CA ALA A 643 -6.54 2.27 -18.04
C ALA A 643 -7.56 3.35 -18.48
N LEU A 644 -7.84 4.32 -17.61
CA LEU A 644 -8.81 5.39 -17.90
C LEU A 644 -8.33 6.33 -19.01
N GLN A 645 -7.02 6.59 -19.10
CA GLN A 645 -6.44 7.42 -20.16
C GLN A 645 -6.57 6.81 -21.56
N GLN A 646 -6.72 5.48 -21.65
CA GLN A 646 -6.95 4.78 -22.92
C GLN A 646 -8.40 4.83 -23.38
N ILE A 647 -9.34 5.15 -22.48
CA ILE A 647 -10.77 5.19 -22.77
C ILE A 647 -11.15 6.64 -23.12
N ASP A 648 -11.66 6.83 -24.33
CA ASP A 648 -12.13 8.13 -24.80
C ASP A 648 -13.27 8.66 -23.89
N PRO A 649 -13.19 9.92 -23.40
CA PRO A 649 -14.25 10.52 -22.58
C PRO A 649 -15.65 10.51 -23.21
N SER A 650 -15.75 10.52 -24.53
CA SER A 650 -17.03 10.55 -25.25
C SER A 650 -17.95 9.35 -24.94
N ILE A 651 -17.38 8.21 -24.53
CA ILE A 651 -18.15 7.03 -24.13
C ILE A 651 -18.93 7.30 -22.83
N GLU A 652 -18.32 8.01 -21.88
CA GLU A 652 -18.97 8.41 -20.63
C GLU A 652 -19.97 9.56 -20.87
N GLU A 653 -19.61 10.53 -21.72
CA GLU A 653 -20.48 11.64 -22.11
C GLU A 653 -21.75 11.16 -22.82
N ALA A 654 -21.65 10.13 -23.68
CA ALA A 654 -22.81 9.51 -24.32
C ALA A 654 -23.78 8.94 -23.29
N SER A 655 -23.27 8.28 -22.24
CA SER A 655 -24.10 7.77 -21.14
C SER A 655 -24.79 8.91 -20.38
N THR A 656 -24.07 9.99 -20.07
CA THR A 656 -24.64 11.15 -19.38
C THR A 656 -25.66 11.90 -20.26
N ASN A 657 -25.43 12.01 -21.56
CA ASN A 657 -26.36 12.62 -22.53
C ASN A 657 -27.68 11.84 -22.63
N LEU A 658 -27.64 10.52 -22.41
CA LEU A 658 -28.84 9.67 -22.33
C LEU A 658 -29.53 9.72 -20.96
N GLY A 659 -29.10 10.60 -20.05
CA GLY A 659 -29.73 10.83 -18.76
C GLY A 659 -29.21 9.95 -17.61
N ALA A 660 -28.11 9.22 -17.80
CA ALA A 660 -27.50 8.45 -16.72
C ALA A 660 -26.77 9.37 -15.71
N ASP A 661 -26.80 8.98 -14.43
CA ASP A 661 -26.00 9.63 -13.38
C ASP A 661 -24.57 9.06 -13.34
N ALA A 662 -23.65 9.75 -12.64
CA ALA A 662 -22.25 9.32 -12.59
C ALA A 662 -22.08 7.92 -11.97
N GLY A 663 -22.95 7.53 -11.03
CA GLY A 663 -22.96 6.20 -10.44
C GLY A 663 -23.31 5.11 -11.46
N TYR A 664 -24.32 5.35 -12.30
CA TYR A 664 -24.69 4.45 -13.38
C TYR A 664 -23.60 4.36 -14.44
N THR A 665 -23.13 5.51 -14.96
CA THR A 665 -22.06 5.56 -15.97
C THR A 665 -20.82 4.84 -15.47
N PHE A 666 -20.39 5.09 -14.23
CA PHE A 666 -19.24 4.38 -13.65
C PHE A 666 -19.48 2.86 -13.60
N ARG A 667 -20.61 2.39 -13.07
CA ARG A 667 -20.86 0.96 -12.86
C ARG A 667 -21.08 0.17 -14.15
N ARG A 668 -21.72 0.78 -15.16
CA ARG A 668 -22.15 0.10 -16.38
C ARG A 668 -21.24 0.35 -17.58
N VAL A 669 -20.48 1.43 -17.58
CA VAL A 669 -19.63 1.83 -18.71
C VAL A 669 -18.16 1.78 -18.30
N THR A 670 -17.76 2.61 -17.33
CA THR A 670 -16.34 2.78 -17.00
C THR A 670 -15.74 1.56 -16.30
N LEU A 671 -16.41 1.02 -15.27
CA LEU A 671 -15.91 -0.09 -14.45
C LEU A 671 -15.66 -1.36 -15.28
N PRO A 672 -16.58 -1.83 -16.15
CA PRO A 672 -16.30 -3.00 -17.00
C PRO A 672 -15.08 -2.83 -17.90
N LEU A 673 -14.87 -1.64 -18.47
CA LEU A 673 -13.75 -1.37 -19.38
C LEU A 673 -12.39 -1.35 -18.67
N ILE A 674 -12.35 -0.91 -17.41
CA ILE A 674 -11.11 -0.85 -16.62
C ILE A 674 -10.89 -2.09 -15.73
N LEU A 675 -11.87 -2.99 -15.64
CA LEU A 675 -11.86 -4.11 -14.72
C LEU A 675 -10.66 -5.05 -14.88
N PRO A 676 -10.19 -5.39 -16.10
CA PRO A 676 -9.00 -6.23 -16.26
C PRO A 676 -7.75 -5.59 -15.64
N ALA A 677 -7.51 -4.30 -15.92
CA ALA A 677 -6.39 -3.55 -15.36
C ALA A 677 -6.53 -3.36 -13.84
N PHE A 678 -7.75 -3.17 -13.36
CA PHE A 678 -8.05 -3.08 -11.94
C PHE A 678 -7.68 -4.36 -11.18
N ILE A 679 -8.05 -5.53 -11.72
CA ILE A 679 -7.76 -6.82 -11.06
C ILE A 679 -6.26 -7.12 -11.11
N ALA A 680 -5.56 -6.80 -12.19
CA ALA A 680 -4.09 -6.88 -12.22
C ALA A 680 -3.46 -6.04 -11.09
N GLY A 681 -3.96 -4.82 -10.88
CA GLY A 681 -3.57 -3.97 -9.76
C GLY A 681 -3.87 -4.58 -8.38
N LEU A 682 -4.99 -5.28 -8.22
CA LEU A 682 -5.33 -6.00 -6.97
C LEU A 682 -4.39 -7.19 -6.72
N ILE A 683 -4.04 -7.95 -7.75
CA ILE A 683 -3.09 -9.07 -7.65
C ILE A 683 -1.73 -8.55 -7.15
N PHE A 684 -1.24 -7.48 -7.76
CA PHE A 684 -0.01 -6.82 -7.34
C PHE A 684 -0.09 -6.30 -5.89
N ALA A 685 -1.21 -5.66 -5.53
CA ALA A 685 -1.43 -5.18 -4.16
C ALA A 685 -1.42 -6.31 -3.14
N PHE A 686 -2.08 -7.44 -3.42
CA PHE A 686 -2.08 -8.62 -2.56
C PHE A 686 -0.67 -9.19 -2.35
N ALA A 687 0.08 -9.38 -3.45
CA ALA A 687 1.45 -9.86 -3.37
C ALA A 687 2.34 -8.90 -2.56
N ARG A 688 2.18 -7.59 -2.74
CA ARG A 688 2.89 -6.55 -1.97
C ARG A 688 2.52 -6.55 -0.49
N HIS A 689 1.27 -6.84 -0.13
CA HIS A 689 0.83 -6.95 1.27
C HIS A 689 1.45 -8.17 1.96
N MET A 690 1.39 -9.34 1.30
CA MET A 690 1.92 -10.59 1.84
C MET A 690 3.43 -10.56 2.09
N THR A 691 4.17 -9.72 1.36
CA THR A 691 5.63 -9.60 1.41
C THR A 691 6.12 -8.39 2.20
N SER A 692 5.23 -7.54 2.73
CA SER A 692 5.60 -6.29 3.39
C SER A 692 6.07 -6.49 4.83
N LEU A 693 7.21 -5.90 5.18
CA LEU A 693 7.72 -5.84 6.56
C LEU A 693 7.92 -4.42 7.09
N SER A 694 8.51 -3.49 6.30
CA SER A 694 9.08 -2.23 6.81
C SER A 694 8.15 -1.41 7.74
N ALA A 695 6.90 -1.18 7.36
CA ALA A 695 5.93 -0.49 8.23
C ALA A 695 5.28 -1.42 9.27
N ILE A 696 5.16 -2.70 8.92
CA ILE A 696 4.34 -3.68 9.62
C ILE A 696 5.02 -4.21 10.87
N ILE A 697 6.36 -4.25 10.88
CA ILE A 697 7.13 -4.65 12.06
C ILE A 697 6.85 -3.74 13.28
N PHE A 698 6.48 -2.48 13.05
CA PHE A 698 6.08 -1.52 14.09
C PHE A 698 4.64 -1.69 14.56
N LEU A 699 3.80 -2.39 13.78
CA LEU A 699 2.34 -2.45 13.97
C LEU A 699 1.83 -3.84 14.35
N THR A 700 2.68 -4.87 14.19
CA THR A 700 2.35 -6.25 14.56
C THR A 700 2.12 -6.36 16.07
N THR A 701 1.21 -7.24 16.47
CA THR A 701 0.89 -7.49 17.88
C THR A 701 0.80 -8.97 18.18
N ALA A 702 0.69 -9.33 19.46
CA ALA A 702 0.44 -10.71 19.86
C ALA A 702 -0.92 -11.23 19.36
N GLU A 703 -1.92 -10.35 19.27
CA GLU A 703 -3.24 -10.70 18.74
C GLU A 703 -3.23 -10.82 17.21
N TRP A 704 -2.48 -9.96 16.52
CA TRP A 704 -2.34 -9.96 15.06
C TRP A 704 -0.87 -10.10 14.64
N PRO A 705 -0.26 -11.29 14.84
CA PRO A 705 1.11 -11.54 14.42
C PRO A 705 1.19 -11.62 12.90
N ILE A 706 2.30 -11.14 12.33
CA ILE A 706 2.50 -11.10 10.87
C ILE A 706 3.63 -12.04 10.45
N LEU A 707 3.41 -12.80 9.37
CA LEU A 707 4.28 -13.87 8.91
C LEU A 707 5.68 -13.37 8.53
N THR A 708 5.78 -12.20 7.90
CA THR A 708 7.08 -11.60 7.55
C THR A 708 7.91 -11.25 8.78
N VAL A 709 7.27 -10.81 9.87
CA VAL A 709 7.95 -10.57 11.15
C VAL A 709 8.35 -11.87 11.82
N TRP A 710 7.54 -12.92 11.68
CA TRP A 710 7.89 -14.26 12.18
C TRP A 710 9.08 -14.87 11.43
N ILE A 711 9.17 -14.69 10.11
CA ILE A 711 10.35 -15.10 9.33
C ILE A 711 11.61 -14.44 9.91
N LEU A 712 11.57 -13.13 10.13
CA LEU A 712 12.68 -12.40 10.76
C LEU A 712 13.00 -12.94 12.16
N SER A 713 11.99 -13.13 13.00
CA SER A 713 12.16 -13.60 14.38
C SER A 713 12.80 -14.99 14.46
N GLU A 714 12.49 -15.90 13.53
CA GLU A 714 13.18 -17.20 13.47
C GLU A 714 14.64 -17.06 13.06
N VAL A 715 14.96 -16.17 12.11
CA VAL A 715 16.36 -15.91 11.73
C VAL A 715 17.13 -15.34 12.91
N GLU A 716 16.55 -14.40 13.65
CA GLU A 716 17.16 -13.84 14.87
C GLU A 716 17.39 -14.91 15.96
N GLN A 717 16.55 -15.94 16.01
CA GLN A 717 16.70 -17.12 16.90
C GLN A 717 17.69 -18.17 16.35
N GLY A 718 18.31 -17.96 15.19
CA GLY A 718 19.19 -18.92 14.52
C GLY A 718 18.47 -20.03 13.74
N GLY A 719 17.14 -19.98 13.65
CA GLY A 719 16.27 -20.96 12.99
C GLY A 719 16.20 -20.78 11.46
N MET A 720 17.33 -20.81 10.77
CA MET A 720 17.40 -20.54 9.32
C MET A 720 16.51 -21.48 8.49
N SER A 721 16.52 -22.78 8.80
CA SER A 721 15.66 -23.77 8.12
C SER A 721 14.16 -23.54 8.38
N THR A 722 13.80 -23.14 9.60
CA THR A 722 12.41 -22.79 9.96
C THR A 722 11.96 -21.51 9.24
N ALA A 723 12.82 -20.50 9.18
CA ALA A 723 12.57 -19.28 8.41
C ALA A 723 12.43 -19.56 6.91
N ALA A 724 13.23 -20.49 6.37
CA ALA A 724 13.09 -20.96 5.00
C ALA A 724 11.74 -21.65 4.77
N ALA A 725 11.28 -22.51 5.70
CA ALA A 725 9.95 -23.13 5.64
C ALA A 725 8.82 -22.10 5.66
N TYR A 726 8.88 -21.08 6.53
CA TYR A 726 7.91 -19.98 6.51
C TYR A 726 7.93 -19.21 5.19
N SER A 727 9.11 -18.99 4.61
CA SER A 727 9.26 -18.32 3.30
C SER A 727 8.64 -19.14 2.17
N VAL A 728 8.83 -20.46 2.15
CA VAL A 728 8.19 -21.37 1.18
C VAL A 728 6.67 -21.33 1.31
N ILE A 729 6.14 -21.39 2.54
CA ILE A 729 4.70 -21.29 2.82
C ILE A 729 4.14 -19.96 2.30
N LEU A 730 4.81 -18.84 2.58
CA LEU A 730 4.40 -17.52 2.13
C LEU A 730 4.36 -17.45 0.59
N ILE A 731 5.42 -17.89 -0.08
CA ILE A 731 5.50 -17.94 -1.56
C ILE A 731 4.36 -18.80 -2.12
N ALA A 732 4.11 -19.97 -1.54
CA ALA A 732 3.03 -20.86 -1.96
C ALA A 732 1.65 -20.21 -1.83
N ILE A 733 1.37 -19.49 -0.73
CA ILE A 733 0.11 -18.77 -0.53
C ILE A 733 -0.05 -17.66 -1.58
N VAL A 734 1.00 -16.89 -1.84
CA VAL A 734 0.97 -15.82 -2.84
C VAL A 734 0.72 -16.38 -4.24
N LEU A 735 1.45 -17.42 -4.65
CA LEU A 735 1.25 -18.07 -5.95
C LEU A 735 -0.15 -18.69 -6.08
N ALA A 736 -0.65 -19.33 -5.03
CA ALA A 736 -2.01 -19.87 -5.02
C ALA A 736 -3.08 -18.77 -5.16
N ALA A 737 -2.91 -17.63 -4.48
CA ALA A 737 -3.82 -16.51 -4.57
C ALA A 737 -3.79 -15.85 -5.97
N ILE A 738 -2.60 -15.67 -6.55
CA ILE A 738 -2.44 -15.19 -7.93
C ILE A 738 -3.13 -16.14 -8.91
N GLY A 739 -2.89 -17.46 -8.78
CA GLY A 739 -3.51 -18.49 -9.61
C GLY A 739 -5.04 -18.50 -9.49
N LEU A 740 -5.57 -18.37 -8.27
CA LEU A 740 -7.01 -18.28 -8.03
C LEU A 740 -7.62 -17.04 -8.70
N LEU A 741 -7.00 -15.86 -8.55
CA LEU A 741 -7.47 -14.63 -9.18
C LEU A 741 -7.45 -14.74 -10.71
N TYR A 742 -6.43 -15.38 -11.28
CA TYR A 742 -6.35 -15.64 -12.71
C TYR A 742 -7.47 -16.57 -13.20
N LEU A 743 -7.78 -17.64 -12.47
CA LEU A 743 -8.88 -18.55 -12.79
C LEU A 743 -10.25 -17.87 -12.73
N LEU A 744 -10.46 -16.99 -11.75
CA LEU A 744 -11.70 -16.22 -11.62
C LEU A 744 -11.87 -15.24 -12.78
N LEU A 745 -10.79 -14.58 -13.21
CA LEU A 745 -10.75 -13.70 -14.38
C LEU A 745 -11.05 -14.43 -15.69
N GLY A 746 -10.36 -15.55 -15.94
CA GLY A 746 -10.54 -16.33 -17.16
C GLY A 746 -11.97 -16.84 -17.34
N ARG A 747 -12.67 -17.15 -16.23
CA ARG A 747 -14.09 -17.55 -16.23
C ARG A 747 -15.05 -16.38 -16.41
N ALA A 748 -14.71 -15.21 -15.87
CA ALA A 748 -15.57 -14.03 -15.95
C ALA A 748 -15.54 -13.32 -17.32
N PHE A 749 -14.46 -13.45 -18.09
CA PHE A 749 -14.20 -12.64 -19.30
C PHE A 749 -13.81 -13.43 -20.55
N ALA A 750 -14.19 -14.70 -20.66
CA ALA A 750 -13.87 -15.57 -21.81
C ALA A 750 -14.34 -15.05 -23.20
N SER A 751 -15.09 -13.94 -23.29
CA SER A 751 -15.56 -13.33 -24.54
C SER A 751 -14.86 -12.02 -24.93
N GLN A 752 -13.90 -11.52 -24.16
CA GLN A 752 -13.17 -10.27 -24.46
C GLN A 752 -11.65 -10.49 -24.37
N THR A 753 -11.11 -11.30 -25.28
CA THR A 753 -9.66 -11.53 -25.39
C THR A 753 -9.02 -10.54 -26.36
N ASP A 754 -8.15 -9.67 -25.83
CA ASP A 754 -6.94 -9.14 -26.49
C ASP A 754 -6.00 -8.39 -25.51
N VAL A 755 -6.16 -8.63 -24.20
CA VAL A 755 -5.23 -8.09 -23.19
C VAL A 755 -4.29 -9.21 -22.80
N ASP A 756 -3.07 -9.19 -23.33
CA ASP A 756 -1.99 -10.06 -22.88
C ASP A 756 -1.57 -9.62 -21.47
N LEU A 757 -2.16 -10.25 -20.45
CA LEU A 757 -1.90 -9.98 -19.04
C LEU A 757 -0.52 -10.48 -18.59
N SER A 758 0.27 -11.13 -19.48
CA SER A 758 1.69 -11.42 -19.24
C SER A 758 2.61 -10.18 -19.36
N ILE A 759 2.02 -8.99 -19.58
CA ILE A 759 2.76 -7.73 -19.68
C ILE A 759 3.04 -7.12 -18.28
N GLY A 760 2.41 -7.63 -17.21
CA GLY A 760 2.64 -7.18 -15.84
C GLY A 760 1.70 -6.07 -15.42
#